data_AF-A0A672ZEL0-F1
#
_entry.id   AF-A0A672ZEL0-F1
#
_cell.length_a   1.000
_cell.length_b   1.000
_cell.length_c   1.000
_cell.angle_alpha   90.00
_cell.angle_beta   90.00
_cell.angle_gamma   90.00
#
_symmetry.space_group_name_H-M   'P 1'
#
loop_
_entity.id
_entity.type
_entity.pdbx_description
1 polymer ?
#
loop_
_entity_poly.entity_id
_entity_poly.type
_entity_poly.pdbx_seq_one_letter_code
_entity_poly.pdbx_strand_id
1 'polypeptide(L)'
;MVNHKEFDNAGKAAGLQIWRIENMELVPVPANLHGNFYIGDAYVILFTIKQKQSSFYHLHYWLGKECSQDESTAAAIFTVQLDDYLGGKPVQYRELQDAESTSFTSYFKGGITYKIGGVASGFHHVVTNDVSAQRLFHIKGRRVVRATQVPLSWSSFNRGDCFIVDLGDKIYQWCGSMCNKFERLKAAQVARGIRDNERNARAELVVVEEGSEPSKLIDVLGVKPELSEGDDDDDTKTDIINRKMAKLYMVSDASGSMQLTLVKEENPFLQSDLLSDECFILDYGRNKMIFVWKGHKANSSERKEAMKTAEGFIKQMQYPEDTQIQVLPEGGETPMFKQFFLSWREKDQSHGFGKVFVTERIARIQQVDFDASKLHKSHHMAAQYNMVDDGSGDTQIWRVESSGRVPVDSETYGQFYGGDCYIILYTYGKKQIIYTWQGASSTLDELTASAFLTVELDRSLGGNAVQVRVCQGKEPPHLLSLFKSKPLIIYKNGTSRIQGQAPPPDTRLFQVRRNLGTITRIRSPFGYLWMGKGASKEEEKGAEYMRNVLNCSSKRIMEGNEPADFWEALGGKAAYQTSQILENETMAHPPRLFGCSNKTGKFIIEEVPGEFTQDDLAEDDVMLLDVWDQVFVWIGKDANEEERTQSLKKAKQYIETDPSNRDKKTPVVVVKQGHEPPTFTGWFLAWDPSHWDSVTRSMKSLNL
;
A
#
# COMPACT_ATOMS: atom_id res chain seq x y z
N MET A 1 0.99 -38.19 10.73
CA MET A 1 1.80 -37.04 10.29
C MET A 1 2.87 -37.58 9.36
N VAL A 2 2.99 -37.01 8.16
CA VAL A 2 4.14 -37.27 7.28
C VAL A 2 5.34 -36.66 7.99
N ASN A 3 6.35 -37.48 8.31
CA ASN A 3 7.54 -37.03 9.02
C ASN A 3 8.67 -36.85 8.01
N HIS A 4 8.85 -35.63 7.53
CA HIS A 4 9.97 -35.24 6.67
C HIS A 4 11.00 -34.49 7.52
N LYS A 5 12.29 -34.84 7.41
CA LYS A 5 13.37 -34.28 8.25
C LYS A 5 13.40 -32.75 8.28
N GLU A 6 13.08 -32.12 7.16
CA GLU A 6 13.09 -30.65 7.03
C GLU A 6 11.91 -29.99 7.76
N PHE A 7 10.79 -30.71 7.97
CA PHE A 7 9.64 -30.16 8.68
C PHE A 7 9.95 -29.92 10.15
N ASP A 8 10.82 -30.73 10.74
CA ASP A 8 11.27 -30.54 12.11
C ASP A 8 11.95 -29.20 12.33
N ASN A 9 12.49 -28.54 11.30
CA ASN A 9 13.11 -27.23 11.43
C ASN A 9 12.27 -26.08 10.84
N ALA A 10 11.17 -26.39 10.16
CA ALA A 10 10.33 -25.40 9.51
C ALA A 10 9.57 -24.54 10.53
N GLY A 11 9.60 -23.22 10.38
CA GLY A 11 8.78 -22.29 11.16
C GLY A 11 9.19 -22.11 12.64
N LYS A 12 10.31 -22.72 13.06
CA LYS A 12 10.80 -22.64 14.44
C LYS A 12 11.41 -21.29 14.81
N ALA A 13 11.86 -20.49 13.86
CA ALA A 13 12.42 -19.15 14.07
C ALA A 13 11.77 -18.14 13.11
N ALA A 14 11.77 -16.86 13.49
CA ALA A 14 11.33 -15.82 12.56
C ALA A 14 12.34 -15.66 11.42
N GLY A 15 11.86 -15.46 10.19
CA GLY A 15 12.71 -15.30 9.01
C GLY A 15 12.26 -16.14 7.82
N LEU A 16 13.11 -16.17 6.79
CA LEU A 16 12.88 -16.83 5.51
C LEU A 16 13.63 -18.18 5.44
N GLN A 17 12.93 -19.23 5.03
CA GLN A 17 13.49 -20.55 4.70
C GLN A 17 13.09 -20.90 3.27
N ILE A 18 14.05 -21.38 2.48
CA ILE A 18 13.85 -21.77 1.08
C ILE A 18 14.39 -23.18 0.90
N TRP A 19 13.58 -24.04 0.30
CA TRP A 19 13.97 -25.37 -0.15
C TRP A 19 13.77 -25.48 -1.66
N ARG A 20 14.72 -26.13 -2.32
CA ARG A 20 14.61 -26.56 -3.71
C ARG A 20 14.10 -27.99 -3.74
N ILE A 21 13.25 -28.32 -4.71
CA ILE A 21 12.88 -29.70 -4.99
C ILE A 21 14.04 -30.33 -5.77
N GLU A 22 14.70 -31.32 -5.17
CA GLU A 22 15.73 -32.11 -5.87
C GLU A 22 15.38 -33.59 -5.73
N ASN A 23 15.16 -34.28 -6.86
CA ASN A 23 14.80 -35.70 -6.89
C ASN A 23 13.62 -36.03 -5.96
N MET A 24 12.56 -35.20 -5.98
CA MET A 24 11.35 -35.33 -5.16
C MET A 24 11.56 -35.16 -3.64
N GLU A 25 12.67 -34.56 -3.21
CA GLU A 25 12.97 -34.27 -1.80
C GLU A 25 13.18 -32.76 -1.57
N LEU A 26 12.97 -32.28 -0.33
CA LEU A 26 13.27 -30.89 0.04
C LEU A 26 14.75 -30.74 0.40
N VAL A 27 15.47 -29.91 -0.36
CA VAL A 27 16.88 -29.58 -0.12
C VAL A 27 17.01 -28.10 0.24
N PRO A 28 17.54 -27.74 1.43
CA PRO A 28 17.70 -26.34 1.84
C PRO A 28 18.60 -25.54 0.89
N VAL A 29 18.16 -24.35 0.51
CA VAL A 29 18.96 -23.38 -0.25
C VAL A 29 19.82 -22.55 0.73
N PRO A 30 21.15 -22.44 0.52
CA PRO A 30 22.01 -21.59 1.34
C PRO A 30 21.52 -20.15 1.45
N ALA A 31 21.57 -19.57 2.65
CA ALA A 31 21.01 -18.24 2.93
C ALA A 31 21.61 -17.10 2.07
N ASN A 32 22.90 -17.19 1.72
CA ASN A 32 23.57 -16.23 0.84
C ASN A 32 23.13 -16.32 -0.63
N LEU A 33 22.44 -17.39 -1.02
CA LEU A 33 21.90 -17.61 -2.36
C LEU A 33 20.38 -17.40 -2.44
N HIS A 34 19.74 -16.95 -1.34
CA HIS A 34 18.32 -16.60 -1.36
C HIS A 34 18.06 -15.49 -2.38
N GLY A 35 17.04 -15.69 -3.22
CA GLY A 35 16.74 -14.82 -4.36
C GLY A 35 17.23 -15.36 -5.71
N ASN A 36 18.06 -16.40 -5.72
CA ASN A 36 18.45 -17.13 -6.93
C ASN A 36 17.53 -18.32 -7.18
N PHE A 37 16.87 -18.36 -8.32
CA PHE A 37 16.00 -19.46 -8.73
C PHE A 37 16.43 -19.98 -10.09
N TYR A 38 16.48 -21.30 -10.24
CA TYR A 38 16.71 -21.95 -11.53
C TYR A 38 15.38 -22.11 -12.25
N ILE A 39 15.33 -21.74 -13.54
CA ILE A 39 14.09 -21.75 -14.34
C ILE A 39 13.57 -23.17 -14.59
N GLY A 40 14.42 -24.19 -14.47
CA GLY A 40 14.09 -25.59 -14.67
C GLY A 40 13.57 -26.31 -13.44
N ASP A 41 13.36 -25.65 -12.30
CA ASP A 41 12.99 -26.31 -11.04
C ASP A 41 11.77 -25.69 -10.33
N ALA A 42 11.35 -26.37 -9.25
CA ALA A 42 10.39 -25.87 -8.28
C ALA A 42 11.02 -25.67 -6.89
N TYR A 43 10.44 -24.75 -6.12
CA TYR A 43 10.90 -24.38 -4.78
C TYR A 43 9.72 -24.29 -3.81
N VAL A 44 9.98 -24.54 -2.53
CA VAL A 44 9.07 -24.27 -1.40
C VAL A 44 9.71 -23.22 -0.50
N ILE A 45 8.96 -22.18 -0.16
CA ILE A 45 9.44 -21.01 0.59
C ILE A 45 8.53 -20.78 1.79
N LEU A 46 9.10 -20.73 2.98
CA LEU A 46 8.38 -20.43 4.22
C LEU A 46 8.92 -19.14 4.83
N PHE A 47 8.06 -18.14 4.95
CA PHE A 47 8.34 -16.93 5.72
C PHE A 47 7.58 -16.97 7.04
N THR A 48 8.32 -16.88 8.14
CA THR A 48 7.78 -16.99 9.50
C THR A 48 7.84 -15.67 10.23
N ILE A 49 6.69 -15.21 10.71
CA ILE A 49 6.55 -14.03 11.54
C ILE A 49 6.22 -14.49 12.96
N LYS A 50 7.10 -14.18 13.93
CA LYS A 50 6.83 -14.43 15.35
C LYS A 50 6.33 -13.18 16.05
N GLN A 51 5.17 -13.27 16.69
CA GLN A 51 4.62 -12.23 17.55
C GLN A 51 4.28 -12.79 18.92
N LYS A 52 4.99 -12.36 19.99
CA LYS A 52 4.75 -12.74 21.40
C LYS A 52 4.43 -14.24 21.63
N GLN A 53 3.16 -14.64 21.50
CA GLN A 53 2.65 -16.01 21.74
C GLN A 53 2.17 -16.75 20.46
N SER A 54 2.16 -16.09 19.30
CA SER A 54 1.66 -16.65 18.03
C SER A 54 2.71 -16.57 16.92
N SER A 55 2.67 -17.55 16.03
CA SER A 55 3.45 -17.57 14.79
C SER A 55 2.49 -17.51 13.61
N PHE A 56 2.83 -16.67 12.63
CA PHE A 56 2.15 -16.57 11.35
C PHE A 56 3.11 -17.05 10.26
N TYR A 57 2.57 -17.72 9.26
CA TYR A 57 3.34 -18.41 8.25
C TYR A 57 2.81 -18.05 6.87
N HIS A 58 3.71 -17.62 5.99
CA HIS A 58 3.45 -17.51 4.56
C HIS A 58 4.21 -18.62 3.86
N LEU A 59 3.47 -19.50 3.19
CA LEU A 59 4.02 -20.69 2.55
C LEU A 59 3.81 -20.58 1.04
N HIS A 60 4.89 -20.38 0.30
CA HIS A 60 4.85 -20.25 -1.15
C HIS A 60 5.44 -21.50 -1.78
N TYR A 61 4.96 -21.85 -2.97
CA TYR A 61 5.74 -22.67 -3.89
C TYR A 61 5.93 -21.91 -5.20
N TRP A 62 7.17 -21.87 -5.66
CA TRP A 62 7.57 -21.17 -6.88
C TRP A 62 7.87 -22.18 -7.98
N LEU A 63 7.34 -21.94 -9.18
CA LEU A 63 7.51 -22.79 -10.35
C LEU A 63 8.22 -22.03 -11.47
N GLY A 64 9.37 -22.57 -11.90
CA GLY A 64 10.10 -22.05 -13.05
C GLY A 64 9.42 -22.39 -14.37
N LYS A 65 9.66 -21.58 -15.42
CA LYS A 65 9.06 -21.75 -16.75
C LYS A 65 9.41 -23.08 -17.43
N GLU A 66 10.57 -23.65 -17.10
CA GLU A 66 11.07 -24.92 -17.64
C GLU A 66 10.97 -26.06 -16.60
N CYS A 67 10.29 -25.84 -15.48
CA CYS A 67 10.11 -26.84 -14.44
C CYS A 67 9.33 -28.05 -14.96
N SER A 68 9.77 -29.24 -14.55
CA SER A 68 9.09 -30.48 -14.88
C SER A 68 7.73 -30.62 -14.17
N GLN A 69 6.84 -31.46 -14.73
CA GLN A 69 5.52 -31.71 -14.14
C GLN A 69 5.62 -32.44 -12.80
N ASP A 70 6.59 -33.33 -12.64
CA ASP A 70 6.85 -34.07 -11.41
C ASP A 70 7.38 -33.17 -10.30
N GLU A 71 8.35 -32.29 -10.58
CA GLU A 71 8.87 -31.32 -9.59
C GLU A 71 7.81 -30.32 -9.15
N SER A 72 7.03 -29.78 -10.10
CA SER A 72 5.92 -28.87 -9.77
C SER A 72 4.85 -29.54 -8.92
N THR A 73 4.51 -30.79 -9.23
CA THR A 73 3.58 -31.60 -8.42
C THR A 73 4.17 -31.88 -7.03
N ALA A 74 5.46 -32.17 -6.93
CA ALA A 74 6.14 -32.39 -5.65
C ALA A 74 6.09 -31.14 -4.76
N ALA A 75 6.37 -29.96 -5.33
CA ALA A 75 6.31 -28.70 -4.60
C ALA A 75 4.90 -28.41 -4.02
N ALA A 76 3.86 -28.67 -4.81
CA ALA A 76 2.48 -28.56 -4.35
C ALA A 76 2.16 -29.57 -3.21
N ILE A 77 2.61 -30.83 -3.35
CA ILE A 77 2.43 -31.86 -2.30
C ILE A 77 3.13 -31.46 -1.01
N PHE A 78 4.40 -31.04 -1.08
CA PHE A 78 5.15 -30.60 0.11
C PHE A 78 4.52 -29.38 0.76
N THR A 79 3.97 -28.46 -0.01
CA THR A 79 3.24 -27.29 0.50
C THR A 79 2.02 -27.72 1.33
N VAL A 80 1.20 -28.64 0.82
CA VAL A 80 0.04 -29.18 1.56
C VAL A 80 0.47 -29.94 2.82
N GLN A 81 1.51 -30.76 2.72
CA GLN A 81 2.01 -31.53 3.86
C GLN A 81 2.62 -30.63 4.95
N LEU A 82 3.32 -29.57 4.56
CA LEU A 82 3.90 -28.59 5.48
C LEU A 82 2.82 -27.70 6.12
N ASP A 83 1.76 -27.36 5.38
CA ASP A 83 0.55 -26.71 5.94
C ASP A 83 -0.07 -27.57 7.04
N ASP A 84 -0.31 -28.86 6.75
CA ASP A 84 -0.82 -29.83 7.72
C ASP A 84 0.10 -29.94 8.96
N TYR A 85 1.43 -29.99 8.75
CA TYR A 85 2.42 -30.06 9.83
C TYR A 85 2.38 -28.80 10.73
N LEU A 86 2.19 -27.62 10.13
CA LEU A 86 2.05 -26.35 10.85
C LEU A 86 0.63 -26.09 11.38
N GLY A 87 -0.24 -27.11 11.34
CA GLY A 87 -1.59 -27.09 11.91
C GLY A 87 -2.63 -26.37 11.05
N GLY A 88 -2.41 -26.26 9.75
CA GLY A 88 -3.30 -25.59 8.80
C GLY A 88 -3.37 -24.08 8.97
N LYS A 89 -2.37 -23.49 9.64
CA LYS A 89 -2.23 -22.05 9.91
C LYS A 89 -1.59 -21.23 8.78
N PRO A 90 -0.70 -21.79 7.95
CA PRO A 90 -0.12 -21.04 6.86
C PRO A 90 -1.13 -20.47 5.86
N VAL A 91 -0.84 -19.25 5.42
CA VAL A 91 -1.37 -18.71 4.16
C VAL A 91 -0.53 -19.28 3.03
N GLN A 92 -1.16 -19.95 2.07
CA GLN A 92 -0.45 -20.55 0.94
C GLN A 92 -0.50 -19.66 -0.30
N TYR A 93 0.56 -19.70 -1.10
CA TYR A 93 0.69 -18.92 -2.33
C TYR A 93 1.23 -19.79 -3.46
N ARG A 94 0.64 -19.65 -4.65
CA ARG A 94 1.21 -20.18 -5.89
C ARG A 94 1.96 -19.08 -6.61
N GLU A 95 3.27 -19.25 -6.77
CA GLU A 95 4.15 -18.29 -7.43
C GLU A 95 4.64 -18.87 -8.76
N LEU A 96 4.40 -18.15 -9.85
CA LEU A 96 4.88 -18.53 -11.18
C LEU A 96 5.96 -17.54 -11.60
N GLN A 97 7.03 -18.03 -12.23
CA GLN A 97 8.10 -17.18 -12.75
C GLN A 97 7.53 -16.03 -13.60
N ASP A 98 7.97 -14.80 -13.29
CA ASP A 98 7.54 -13.53 -13.90
C ASP A 98 6.17 -12.99 -13.45
N ALA A 99 5.38 -13.78 -12.73
CA ALA A 99 4.05 -13.41 -12.22
C ALA A 99 3.96 -13.48 -10.68
N GLU A 100 5.09 -13.37 -9.99
CA GLU A 100 5.14 -13.51 -8.53
C GLU A 100 4.35 -12.42 -7.79
N SER A 101 3.78 -12.81 -6.66
CA SER A 101 3.04 -11.92 -5.78
C SER A 101 3.95 -10.83 -5.19
N THR A 102 3.34 -9.69 -4.84
CA THR A 102 4.05 -8.65 -4.09
C THR A 102 4.52 -9.18 -2.73
N SER A 103 3.80 -10.15 -2.14
CA SER A 103 4.19 -10.93 -0.95
C SER A 103 5.55 -11.58 -1.14
N PHE A 104 5.71 -12.41 -2.16
CA PHE A 104 6.94 -13.14 -2.46
C PHE A 104 8.12 -12.22 -2.82
N THR A 105 7.91 -11.29 -3.75
CA THR A 105 8.97 -10.40 -4.25
C THR A 105 9.56 -9.51 -3.16
N SER A 106 8.80 -9.19 -2.11
CA SER A 106 9.28 -8.39 -0.99
C SER A 106 10.41 -9.01 -0.17
N TYR A 107 10.54 -10.34 -0.19
CA TYR A 107 11.56 -11.03 0.57
C TYR A 107 12.97 -10.78 -0.02
N PHE A 108 13.04 -10.34 -1.29
CA PHE A 108 14.26 -10.22 -2.07
C PHE A 108 14.51 -8.77 -2.49
N LYS A 109 14.90 -7.91 -1.53
CA LYS A 109 15.14 -6.47 -1.78
C LYS A 109 16.25 -6.18 -2.82
N GLY A 110 17.19 -7.10 -2.98
CA GLY A 110 18.21 -7.07 -4.03
C GLY A 110 17.72 -7.47 -5.42
N GLY A 111 16.44 -7.81 -5.57
CA GLY A 111 15.86 -8.38 -6.78
C GLY A 111 15.87 -9.91 -6.78
N ILE A 112 15.20 -10.48 -7.78
CA ILE A 112 15.16 -11.92 -8.04
C ILE A 112 16.07 -12.23 -9.22
N THR A 113 16.86 -13.29 -9.13
CA THR A 113 17.75 -13.73 -10.21
C THR A 113 17.29 -15.08 -10.76
N TYR A 114 17.02 -15.15 -12.06
CA TYR A 114 16.71 -16.39 -12.75
C TYR A 114 17.95 -16.96 -13.43
N LYS A 115 18.31 -18.19 -13.06
CA LYS A 115 19.44 -18.93 -13.59
C LYS A 115 18.95 -19.97 -14.59
N ILE A 116 19.66 -20.10 -15.71
CA ILE A 116 19.38 -21.16 -16.69
C ILE A 116 19.78 -22.52 -16.09
N GLY A 117 19.02 -23.56 -16.41
CA GLY A 117 19.27 -24.93 -15.95
C GLY A 117 18.39 -25.32 -14.77
N GLY A 118 18.77 -26.41 -14.11
CA GLY A 118 17.99 -27.06 -13.05
C GLY A 118 18.59 -28.41 -12.65
N VAL A 119 17.86 -29.18 -11.83
CA VAL A 119 18.28 -30.51 -11.34
C VAL A 119 18.43 -31.47 -12.51
N ALA A 120 17.50 -31.45 -13.47
CA ALA A 120 17.55 -32.29 -14.66
C ALA A 120 18.79 -32.04 -15.54
N SER A 121 19.37 -30.84 -15.49
CA SER A 121 20.60 -30.47 -16.22
C SER A 121 21.85 -30.53 -15.33
N GLY A 122 21.74 -31.00 -14.09
CA GLY A 122 22.86 -31.20 -13.16
C GLY A 122 23.33 -29.94 -12.43
N PHE A 123 22.58 -28.84 -12.50
CA PHE A 123 22.92 -27.61 -11.79
C PHE A 123 22.47 -27.67 -10.33
N HIS A 124 23.35 -27.23 -9.42
CA HIS A 124 23.10 -27.19 -7.98
C HIS A 124 23.31 -25.78 -7.41
N HIS A 125 22.68 -25.49 -6.27
CA HIS A 125 23.04 -24.32 -5.44
C HIS A 125 24.31 -24.62 -4.66
N VAL A 126 25.46 -24.46 -5.31
CA VAL A 126 26.77 -24.51 -4.66
C VAL A 126 27.33 -23.10 -4.62
N VAL A 127 27.87 -22.68 -3.47
CA VAL A 127 28.64 -21.43 -3.39
C VAL A 127 29.95 -21.66 -4.14
N THR A 128 29.94 -21.39 -5.45
CA THR A 128 31.10 -21.58 -6.30
C THR A 128 31.94 -20.32 -6.27
N ASN A 129 33.19 -20.42 -5.84
CA ASN A 129 34.19 -19.39 -6.16
C ASN A 129 34.71 -19.56 -7.60
N ASP A 130 33.78 -19.80 -8.52
CA ASP A 130 34.11 -20.12 -9.90
C ASP A 130 34.55 -18.84 -10.61
N VAL A 131 35.87 -18.73 -10.78
CA VAL A 131 36.52 -17.65 -11.52
C VAL A 131 36.47 -17.88 -13.04
N SER A 132 35.88 -18.99 -13.51
CA SER A 132 35.68 -19.30 -14.93
C SER A 132 34.27 -18.99 -15.45
N ALA A 133 33.41 -18.41 -14.60
CA ALA A 133 32.05 -18.05 -14.99
C ALA A 133 32.04 -17.17 -16.25
N GLN A 134 31.18 -17.50 -17.20
CA GLN A 134 30.92 -16.70 -18.40
C GLN A 134 29.41 -16.66 -18.63
N ARG A 135 28.76 -15.58 -18.19
CA ARG A 135 27.30 -15.44 -18.26
C ARG A 135 26.87 -13.98 -18.36
N LEU A 136 25.69 -13.78 -18.93
CA LEU A 136 25.07 -12.49 -19.08
C LEU A 136 23.75 -12.47 -18.31
N PHE A 137 23.52 -11.42 -17.52
CA PHE A 137 22.21 -11.14 -16.95
C PHE A 137 21.62 -9.90 -17.59
N HIS A 138 20.37 -10.01 -18.01
CA HIS A 138 19.52 -8.89 -18.40
C HIS A 138 18.78 -8.38 -17.17
N ILE A 139 18.97 -7.11 -16.84
CA ILE A 139 18.31 -6.46 -15.71
C ILE A 139 17.10 -5.70 -16.26
N LYS A 140 15.91 -6.19 -15.93
CA LYS A 140 14.65 -5.59 -16.36
C LYS A 140 13.69 -5.44 -15.19
N GLY A 141 12.86 -4.40 -15.25
CA GLY A 141 11.79 -4.13 -14.29
C GLY A 141 12.02 -2.85 -13.52
N ARG A 142 10.93 -2.11 -13.28
CA ARG A 142 10.95 -0.80 -12.64
C ARG A 142 10.73 -0.86 -11.12
N ARG A 143 9.79 -1.68 -10.65
CA ARG A 143 9.45 -1.80 -9.21
C ARG A 143 9.97 -3.10 -8.61
N VAL A 144 9.66 -4.21 -9.27
CA VAL A 144 10.29 -5.52 -9.04
C VAL A 144 11.38 -5.67 -10.09
N VAL A 145 12.64 -5.62 -9.67
CA VAL A 145 13.77 -5.83 -10.60
C VAL A 145 14.10 -7.31 -10.67
N ARG A 146 14.20 -7.82 -11.88
CA ARG A 146 14.56 -9.19 -12.20
C ARG A 146 15.87 -9.21 -12.98
N ALA A 147 16.76 -10.10 -12.59
CA ALA A 147 18.00 -10.40 -13.29
C ALA A 147 17.85 -11.75 -13.99
N THR A 148 17.61 -11.73 -15.30
CA THR A 148 17.39 -12.96 -16.08
C THR A 148 18.68 -13.35 -16.77
N GLN A 149 19.18 -14.57 -16.53
CA GLN A 149 20.32 -15.07 -17.29
C GLN A 149 19.91 -15.27 -18.76
N VAL A 150 20.68 -14.66 -19.67
CA VAL A 150 20.45 -14.66 -21.12
C VAL A 150 21.73 -15.13 -21.85
N PRO A 151 21.66 -15.49 -23.14
CA PRO A 151 22.84 -15.84 -23.92
C PRO A 151 23.91 -14.74 -23.87
N LEU A 152 25.18 -15.12 -23.66
CA LEU A 152 26.31 -14.17 -23.67
C LEU A 152 26.64 -13.71 -25.09
N SER A 153 25.81 -12.83 -25.64
CA SER A 153 25.87 -12.34 -27.02
C SER A 153 25.31 -10.93 -27.14
N TRP A 154 25.85 -10.11 -28.05
CA TRP A 154 25.30 -8.79 -28.39
C TRP A 154 23.83 -8.83 -28.81
N SER A 155 23.35 -9.96 -29.34
CA SER A 155 21.93 -10.14 -29.70
C SER A 155 20.98 -10.07 -28.50
N SER A 156 21.48 -10.19 -27.28
CA SER A 156 20.69 -10.07 -26.04
C SER A 156 20.67 -8.65 -25.47
N PHE A 157 21.55 -7.76 -25.94
CA PHE A 157 21.64 -6.39 -25.44
C PHE A 157 20.63 -5.46 -26.12
N ASN A 158 20.22 -4.43 -25.39
CA ASN A 158 19.47 -3.30 -25.93
C ASN A 158 19.92 -2.00 -25.25
N ARG A 159 19.52 -0.85 -25.80
CA ARG A 159 19.94 0.48 -25.32
C ARG A 159 19.12 0.98 -24.13
N GLY A 160 17.95 0.37 -23.88
CA GLY A 160 17.00 0.75 -22.85
C GLY A 160 17.26 0.14 -21.47
N ASP A 161 18.03 -0.95 -21.38
CA ASP A 161 18.18 -1.72 -20.14
C ASP A 161 19.64 -1.74 -19.61
N CYS A 162 19.81 -2.28 -18.40
CA CYS A 162 21.12 -2.62 -17.84
C CYS A 162 21.42 -4.10 -17.98
N PHE A 163 22.70 -4.45 -18.11
CA PHE A 163 23.17 -5.83 -18.21
C PHE A 163 24.34 -6.07 -17.27
N ILE A 164 24.48 -7.30 -16.77
CA ILE A 164 25.64 -7.72 -15.97
C ILE A 164 26.37 -8.81 -16.73
N VAL A 165 27.58 -8.50 -17.16
CA VAL A 165 28.50 -9.44 -17.78
C VAL A 165 29.44 -9.99 -16.71
N ASP A 166 29.20 -11.23 -16.31
CA ASP A 166 29.97 -11.90 -15.28
C ASP A 166 31.00 -12.82 -15.93
N LEU A 167 32.27 -12.41 -15.82
CA LEU A 167 33.44 -13.12 -16.35
C LEU A 167 34.32 -13.71 -15.23
N GLY A 168 33.74 -14.00 -14.06
CA GLY A 168 34.46 -14.63 -12.95
C GLY A 168 35.25 -13.64 -12.09
N ASP A 169 36.46 -13.28 -12.51
CA ASP A 169 37.32 -12.34 -11.77
C ASP A 169 36.89 -10.87 -11.91
N LYS A 170 36.19 -10.56 -13.01
CA LYS A 170 35.61 -9.24 -13.29
C LYS A 170 34.11 -9.34 -13.57
N ILE A 171 33.36 -8.40 -13.03
CA ILE A 171 31.92 -8.24 -13.23
C ILE A 171 31.71 -6.86 -13.87
N TYR A 172 31.22 -6.83 -15.10
CA TYR A 172 30.88 -5.58 -15.80
C TYR A 172 29.40 -5.30 -15.65
N GLN A 173 29.06 -4.15 -15.06
CA GLN A 173 27.73 -3.57 -15.15
C GLN A 173 27.70 -2.71 -16.42
N TRP A 174 27.10 -3.22 -17.49
CA TRP A 174 26.91 -2.46 -18.73
C TRP A 174 25.58 -1.71 -18.70
N CYS A 175 25.61 -0.40 -18.95
CA CYS A 175 24.46 0.48 -18.90
C CYS A 175 24.15 1.04 -20.30
N GLY A 176 22.98 0.71 -20.83
CA GLY A 176 22.51 1.25 -22.12
C GLY A 176 22.37 2.77 -22.07
N SER A 177 22.51 3.44 -23.22
CA SER A 177 22.42 4.90 -23.29
C SER A 177 21.05 5.47 -22.90
N MET A 178 19.99 4.65 -22.91
CA MET A 178 18.62 5.04 -22.56
C MET A 178 18.12 4.39 -21.24
N CYS A 179 18.96 3.64 -20.53
CA CYS A 179 18.52 3.02 -19.27
C CYS A 179 18.30 4.04 -18.14
N ASN A 180 17.31 3.78 -17.30
CA ASN A 180 16.90 4.72 -16.27
C ASN A 180 17.78 4.65 -15.01
N LYS A 181 17.74 5.72 -14.19
CA LYS A 181 18.56 5.82 -12.95
C LYS A 181 18.28 4.67 -11.98
N PHE A 182 17.04 4.16 -11.93
CA PHE A 182 16.64 3.10 -11.00
C PHE A 182 17.19 1.73 -11.42
N GLU A 183 17.10 1.38 -12.70
CA GLU A 183 17.74 0.20 -13.29
C GLU A 183 19.25 0.22 -13.06
N ARG A 184 19.91 1.38 -13.20
CA ARG A 184 21.35 1.53 -12.91
C ARG A 184 21.68 1.25 -11.45
N LEU A 185 20.90 1.81 -10.52
CA LEU A 185 21.07 1.57 -9.07
C LEU A 185 20.88 0.08 -8.74
N LYS A 186 19.87 -0.55 -9.34
CA LYS A 186 19.51 -1.94 -9.07
C LYS A 186 20.46 -2.93 -9.74
N ALA A 187 20.91 -2.67 -10.96
CA ALA A 187 22.00 -3.40 -11.60
C ALA A 187 23.26 -3.36 -10.72
N ALA A 188 23.57 -2.22 -10.11
CA ALA A 188 24.68 -2.13 -9.15
C ALA A 188 24.44 -2.96 -7.87
N GLN A 189 23.20 -3.06 -7.38
CA GLN A 189 22.86 -3.94 -6.25
C GLN A 189 23.04 -5.42 -6.62
N VAL A 190 22.55 -5.85 -7.78
CA VAL A 190 22.72 -7.23 -8.26
C VAL A 190 24.20 -7.55 -8.49
N ALA A 191 24.95 -6.66 -9.14
CA ALA A 191 26.38 -6.86 -9.41
C ALA A 191 27.20 -6.93 -8.11
N ARG A 192 26.90 -6.09 -7.10
CA ARG A 192 27.47 -6.20 -5.75
C ARG A 192 27.08 -7.51 -5.07
N GLY A 193 25.83 -7.95 -5.24
CA GLY A 193 25.35 -9.24 -4.73
C GLY A 193 26.16 -10.41 -5.27
N ILE A 194 26.41 -10.45 -6.59
CA ILE A 194 27.27 -11.48 -7.22
C ILE A 194 28.69 -11.41 -6.63
N ARG A 195 29.27 -10.21 -6.55
CA ARG A 195 30.61 -10.00 -5.99
C ARG A 195 30.71 -10.49 -4.54
N ASP A 196 29.78 -10.10 -3.68
CA ASP A 196 29.87 -10.33 -2.25
C ASP A 196 29.41 -11.73 -1.86
N ASN A 197 28.30 -12.21 -2.43
CA ASN A 197 27.66 -13.47 -2.03
C ASN A 197 28.15 -14.69 -2.81
N GLU A 198 28.51 -14.52 -4.08
CA GLU A 198 29.03 -15.63 -4.92
C GLU A 198 30.57 -15.64 -4.97
N ARG A 199 31.22 -14.46 -4.92
CA ARG A 199 32.70 -14.35 -5.06
C ARG A 199 33.43 -13.99 -3.76
N ASN A 200 32.73 -13.90 -2.64
CA ASN A 200 33.29 -13.51 -1.33
C ASN A 200 34.09 -12.20 -1.41
N ALA A 201 33.55 -11.20 -2.11
CA ALA A 201 34.13 -9.88 -2.33
C ALA A 201 35.46 -9.84 -3.14
N ARG A 202 35.84 -10.92 -3.83
CA ARG A 202 37.12 -11.02 -4.56
C ARG A 202 37.07 -10.63 -6.03
N ALA A 203 35.88 -10.39 -6.59
CA ALA A 203 35.73 -9.95 -7.96
C ALA A 203 35.80 -8.41 -8.07
N GLU A 204 36.39 -7.92 -9.16
CA GLU A 204 36.40 -6.49 -9.50
C GLU A 204 35.08 -6.11 -10.17
N LEU A 205 34.43 -5.04 -9.71
CA LEU A 205 33.18 -4.53 -10.30
C LEU A 205 33.48 -3.27 -11.11
N VAL A 206 33.14 -3.28 -12.39
CA VAL A 206 33.40 -2.19 -13.34
C VAL A 206 32.09 -1.75 -13.97
N VAL A 207 31.77 -0.46 -13.89
CA VAL A 207 30.61 0.12 -14.58
C VAL A 207 31.05 0.56 -15.98
N VAL A 208 30.27 0.20 -16.99
CA VAL A 208 30.55 0.44 -18.41
C VAL A 208 29.34 1.13 -19.02
N GLU A 209 29.54 2.34 -19.53
CA GLU A 209 28.51 3.04 -20.31
C GLU A 209 28.55 2.59 -21.77
N GLU A 210 27.39 2.57 -22.44
CA GLU A 210 27.32 2.31 -23.88
C GLU A 210 28.28 3.24 -24.65
N GLY A 211 29.14 2.65 -25.49
CA GLY A 211 30.16 3.34 -26.28
C GLY A 211 31.51 3.52 -25.57
N SER A 212 31.62 3.09 -24.30
CA SER A 212 32.86 3.09 -23.52
C SER A 212 33.31 1.66 -23.15
N GLU A 213 32.97 0.67 -23.97
CA GLU A 213 33.27 -0.73 -23.69
C GLU A 213 34.78 -1.04 -23.66
N PRO A 214 35.30 -1.68 -22.60
CA PRO A 214 36.71 -2.02 -22.50
C PRO A 214 37.08 -3.17 -23.46
N SER A 215 38.35 -3.25 -23.87
CA SER A 215 38.82 -4.27 -24.83
C SER A 215 38.49 -5.70 -24.41
N LYS A 216 38.65 -6.04 -23.11
CA LYS A 216 38.32 -7.37 -22.57
C LYS A 216 36.84 -7.74 -22.77
N LEU A 217 35.93 -6.77 -22.83
CA LEU A 217 34.51 -7.01 -23.08
C LEU A 217 34.25 -7.25 -24.58
N ILE A 218 34.90 -6.47 -25.46
CA ILE A 218 34.85 -6.63 -26.92
C ILE A 218 35.48 -7.96 -27.36
N ASP A 219 36.55 -8.40 -26.71
CA ASP A 219 37.22 -9.67 -27.00
C ASP A 219 36.28 -10.88 -26.76
N VAL A 220 35.39 -10.78 -25.77
CA VAL A 220 34.46 -11.85 -25.39
C VAL A 220 33.16 -11.81 -26.19
N LEU A 221 32.56 -10.64 -26.36
CA LEU A 221 31.26 -10.48 -27.04
C LEU A 221 31.40 -10.28 -28.56
N GLY A 222 32.60 -9.93 -29.04
CA GLY A 222 32.85 -9.50 -30.41
C GLY A 222 32.60 -7.99 -30.62
N VAL A 223 32.68 -7.54 -31.87
CA VAL A 223 32.45 -6.14 -32.25
C VAL A 223 31.00 -5.75 -31.99
N LYS A 224 30.78 -4.66 -31.25
CA LYS A 224 29.43 -4.17 -30.90
C LYS A 224 28.66 -3.73 -32.16
N PRO A 225 27.48 -4.32 -32.45
CA PRO A 225 26.60 -3.86 -33.51
C PRO A 225 25.78 -2.64 -33.07
N GLU A 226 24.95 -2.09 -33.97
CA GLU A 226 23.86 -1.20 -33.54
C GLU A 226 22.83 -2.00 -32.73
N LEU A 227 22.47 -1.49 -31.56
CA LEU A 227 21.55 -2.15 -30.62
C LEU A 227 20.15 -1.55 -30.74
N SER A 228 19.11 -2.37 -30.56
CA SER A 228 17.72 -1.91 -30.54
C SER A 228 17.43 -1.06 -29.30
N GLU A 229 16.34 -0.28 -29.33
CA GLU A 229 15.91 0.54 -28.20
C GLU A 229 15.35 -0.29 -27.02
N GLY A 230 15.15 -1.60 -27.23
CA GLY A 230 14.52 -2.52 -26.29
C GLY A 230 13.02 -2.60 -26.54
N ASP A 231 12.44 -3.80 -26.39
CA ASP A 231 10.99 -3.96 -26.48
C ASP A 231 10.35 -3.49 -25.16
N ASP A 232 9.49 -2.48 -25.28
CA ASP A 232 8.43 -2.16 -24.33
C ASP A 232 7.32 -3.24 -24.44
N ASP A 233 7.67 -4.53 -24.35
CA ASP A 233 6.68 -5.59 -24.53
C ASP A 233 5.85 -5.82 -23.26
N ASP A 234 4.69 -5.18 -23.33
CA ASP A 234 3.33 -5.64 -23.05
C ASP A 234 3.11 -6.49 -21.78
N ASP A 235 2.43 -5.86 -20.81
CA ASP A 235 1.27 -6.54 -20.24
C ASP A 235 0.12 -5.57 -19.88
N THR A 236 -0.90 -5.67 -20.72
CA THR A 236 -2.34 -5.48 -20.51
C THR A 236 -2.91 -4.16 -19.98
N LYS A 237 -3.50 -3.42 -20.94
CA LYS A 237 -4.79 -2.73 -20.72
C LYS A 237 -5.82 -3.74 -20.24
N THR A 238 -6.42 -3.52 -19.07
CA THR A 238 -7.82 -3.88 -18.81
C THR A 238 -8.43 -2.88 -17.84
N ASP A 239 -9.65 -2.48 -18.17
CA ASP A 239 -10.37 -1.33 -17.69
C ASP A 239 -10.40 -1.13 -16.17
N ILE A 240 -10.28 0.15 -15.80
CA ILE A 240 -10.67 0.79 -14.54
C ILE A 240 -12.05 0.32 -14.02
N ILE A 241 -12.91 -0.20 -14.90
CA ILE A 241 -14.25 -0.70 -14.59
C ILE A 241 -14.21 -2.11 -13.99
N ASN A 242 -13.24 -2.95 -14.36
CA ASN A 242 -13.12 -4.33 -13.84
C ASN A 242 -12.48 -4.40 -12.44
N ARG A 243 -11.72 -3.38 -12.03
CA ARG A 243 -11.05 -3.32 -10.71
C ARG A 243 -11.99 -3.37 -9.51
N LYS A 244 -13.27 -3.05 -9.70
CA LYS A 244 -14.26 -2.88 -8.62
C LYS A 244 -15.02 -4.14 -8.24
N MET A 245 -15.01 -5.15 -9.10
CA MET A 245 -15.99 -6.23 -9.08
C MET A 245 -15.31 -7.55 -8.73
N ALA A 246 -15.49 -7.97 -7.48
CA ALA A 246 -15.19 -9.32 -7.04
C ALA A 246 -16.50 -10.10 -6.84
N LYS A 247 -16.44 -11.41 -7.04
CA LYS A 247 -17.53 -12.35 -6.75
C LYS A 247 -17.13 -13.29 -5.62
N LEU A 248 -18.12 -13.77 -4.87
CA LEU A 248 -17.89 -14.76 -3.83
C LEU A 248 -18.63 -16.05 -4.19
N TYR A 249 -17.89 -17.16 -4.26
CA TYR A 249 -18.39 -18.50 -4.51
C TYR A 249 -18.16 -19.37 -3.28
N MET A 250 -19.11 -20.25 -2.97
CA MET A 250 -18.97 -21.31 -1.99
C MET A 250 -18.53 -22.59 -2.68
N VAL A 251 -17.57 -23.28 -2.08
CA VAL A 251 -17.02 -24.56 -2.48
C VAL A 251 -17.58 -25.59 -1.52
N SER A 252 -18.37 -26.54 -2.02
CA SER A 252 -18.99 -27.59 -1.18
C SER A 252 -18.94 -28.94 -1.87
N ASP A 253 -18.54 -29.99 -1.15
CA ASP A 253 -18.54 -31.37 -1.63
C ASP A 253 -19.78 -32.19 -1.20
N ALA A 254 -20.74 -31.57 -0.51
CA ALA A 254 -21.90 -32.24 0.08
C ALA A 254 -22.76 -33.06 -0.92
N SER A 255 -22.63 -32.80 -2.22
CA SER A 255 -23.28 -33.56 -3.29
C SER A 255 -22.58 -34.88 -3.66
N GLY A 256 -21.44 -35.20 -3.02
CA GLY A 256 -20.52 -36.28 -3.43
C GLY A 256 -19.53 -35.87 -4.53
N SER A 257 -19.61 -34.63 -5.00
CA SER A 257 -18.67 -34.00 -5.94
C SER A 257 -18.49 -32.53 -5.57
N MET A 258 -17.30 -31.97 -5.81
CA MET A 258 -16.99 -30.57 -5.52
C MET A 258 -17.79 -29.64 -6.44
N GLN A 259 -18.67 -28.82 -5.86
CA GLN A 259 -19.53 -27.88 -6.59
C GLN A 259 -19.24 -26.43 -6.18
N LEU A 260 -19.34 -25.53 -7.15
CA LEU A 260 -19.17 -24.09 -6.96
C LEU A 260 -20.53 -23.39 -7.05
N THR A 261 -20.97 -22.78 -5.95
CA THR A 261 -22.22 -22.02 -5.91
C THR A 261 -21.93 -20.54 -5.72
N LEU A 262 -22.50 -19.69 -6.57
CA LEU A 262 -22.37 -18.24 -6.43
C LEU A 262 -23.14 -17.75 -5.18
N VAL A 263 -22.46 -17.09 -4.26
CA VAL A 263 -23.02 -16.55 -3.00
C VAL A 263 -23.34 -15.07 -3.16
N LYS A 264 -22.41 -14.31 -3.75
CA LYS A 264 -22.56 -12.86 -4.02
C LYS A 264 -21.97 -12.49 -5.37
N GLU A 265 -22.73 -11.70 -6.12
CA GLU A 265 -22.33 -11.17 -7.42
C GLU A 265 -21.37 -9.99 -7.35
N GLU A 266 -21.40 -9.22 -6.25
CA GLU A 266 -20.66 -7.96 -6.11
C GLU A 266 -20.21 -7.72 -4.65
N ASN A 267 -19.03 -7.14 -4.48
CA ASN A 267 -18.51 -6.60 -3.22
C ASN A 267 -19.04 -5.16 -2.95
N PRO A 268 -19.00 -4.64 -1.70
CA PRO A 268 -18.41 -5.25 -0.50
C PRO A 268 -19.25 -6.38 0.09
N PHE A 269 -18.61 -7.47 0.48
CA PHE A 269 -19.23 -8.62 1.14
C PHE A 269 -19.41 -8.40 2.64
N LEU A 270 -20.21 -9.24 3.29
CA LEU A 270 -20.32 -9.29 4.74
C LEU A 270 -19.42 -10.40 5.29
N GLN A 271 -18.75 -10.18 6.42
CA GLN A 271 -17.95 -11.23 7.07
C GLN A 271 -18.80 -12.48 7.39
N SER A 272 -20.10 -12.29 7.65
CA SER A 272 -21.07 -13.36 7.86
C SER A 272 -21.40 -14.19 6.61
N ASP A 273 -20.97 -13.76 5.41
CA ASP A 273 -21.10 -14.54 4.18
C ASP A 273 -20.10 -15.73 4.16
N LEU A 274 -19.05 -15.69 4.99
CA LEU A 274 -18.07 -16.78 5.16
C LEU A 274 -18.52 -17.72 6.29
N LEU A 275 -19.00 -18.91 5.93
CA LEU A 275 -19.40 -19.94 6.88
C LEU A 275 -18.19 -20.79 7.28
N SER A 276 -17.90 -20.90 8.58
CA SER A 276 -16.74 -21.68 9.07
C SER A 276 -16.76 -23.16 8.69
N ASP A 277 -17.93 -23.70 8.31
CA ASP A 277 -18.13 -25.09 7.89
C ASP A 277 -17.85 -25.33 6.39
N GLU A 278 -17.55 -24.29 5.61
CA GLU A 278 -17.38 -24.39 4.15
C GLU A 278 -16.09 -23.70 3.69
N CYS A 279 -15.67 -23.97 2.45
CA CYS A 279 -14.63 -23.21 1.76
C CYS A 279 -15.25 -22.21 0.77
N PHE A 280 -14.54 -21.12 0.47
CA PHE A 280 -15.02 -20.08 -0.44
C PHE A 280 -13.94 -19.67 -1.43
N ILE A 281 -14.34 -19.32 -2.65
CA ILE A 281 -13.48 -18.64 -3.63
C ILE A 281 -13.94 -17.19 -3.74
N LEU A 282 -13.03 -16.26 -3.44
CA LEU A 282 -13.17 -14.86 -3.80
C LEU A 282 -12.53 -14.67 -5.18
N ASP A 283 -13.38 -14.52 -6.17
CA ASP A 283 -13.01 -14.32 -7.56
C ASP A 283 -12.68 -12.85 -7.82
N TYR A 284 -11.40 -12.58 -8.00
CA TYR A 284 -10.86 -11.31 -8.49
C TYR A 284 -10.03 -11.56 -9.78
N GLY A 285 -10.36 -12.61 -10.55
CA GLY A 285 -9.52 -13.14 -11.63
C GLY A 285 -9.34 -12.20 -12.80
N ARG A 286 -10.27 -11.25 -13.01
CA ARG A 286 -10.09 -10.14 -13.98
C ARG A 286 -8.89 -9.24 -13.66
N ASN A 287 -8.39 -9.31 -12.44
CA ASN A 287 -7.22 -8.61 -11.93
C ASN A 287 -6.06 -9.59 -11.66
N LYS A 288 -6.06 -10.75 -12.33
CA LYS A 288 -5.05 -11.81 -12.22
C LYS A 288 -4.85 -12.32 -10.78
N MET A 289 -5.88 -12.33 -9.93
CA MET A 289 -5.78 -12.87 -8.56
C MET A 289 -7.09 -13.54 -8.11
N ILE A 290 -6.99 -14.67 -7.42
CA ILE A 290 -8.11 -15.30 -6.71
C ILE A 290 -7.69 -15.73 -5.31
N PHE A 291 -8.65 -15.76 -4.39
CA PHE A 291 -8.42 -16.24 -3.02
C PHE A 291 -9.30 -17.45 -2.73
N VAL A 292 -8.77 -18.41 -1.98
CA VAL A 292 -9.54 -19.50 -1.38
C VAL A 292 -9.53 -19.32 0.12
N TRP A 293 -10.69 -19.12 0.73
CA TRP A 293 -10.84 -19.06 2.18
C TRP A 293 -11.29 -20.43 2.70
N LYS A 294 -10.55 -20.99 3.66
CA LYS A 294 -10.78 -22.30 4.28
C LYS A 294 -11.43 -22.11 5.64
N GLY A 295 -12.71 -22.43 5.77
CA GLY A 295 -13.40 -22.45 7.06
C GLY A 295 -12.71 -23.40 8.04
N HIS A 296 -12.62 -23.03 9.30
CA HIS A 296 -11.90 -23.82 10.30
C HIS A 296 -12.59 -25.16 10.63
N LYS A 297 -13.88 -25.29 10.29
CA LYS A 297 -14.70 -26.51 10.43
C LYS A 297 -15.00 -27.18 9.08
N ALA A 298 -14.58 -26.56 7.98
CA ALA A 298 -14.70 -27.14 6.66
C ALA A 298 -14.03 -28.51 6.61
N ASN A 299 -14.54 -29.38 5.75
CA ASN A 299 -14.12 -30.75 5.76
C ASN A 299 -12.66 -30.90 5.32
N SER A 300 -12.02 -32.00 5.71
CA SER A 300 -10.59 -32.20 5.47
C SER A 300 -10.25 -32.30 3.98
N SER A 301 -11.14 -32.86 3.16
CA SER A 301 -10.95 -33.01 1.72
C SER A 301 -10.97 -31.65 1.02
N GLU A 302 -11.96 -30.81 1.30
CA GLU A 302 -12.07 -29.43 0.79
C GLU A 302 -10.85 -28.59 1.17
N ARG A 303 -10.42 -28.67 2.42
CA ARG A 303 -9.25 -27.90 2.91
C ARG A 303 -7.94 -28.34 2.23
N LYS A 304 -7.79 -29.62 1.89
CA LYS A 304 -6.60 -30.17 1.23
C LYS A 304 -6.61 -29.97 -0.28
N GLU A 305 -7.78 -30.00 -0.90
CA GLU A 305 -7.93 -29.78 -2.34
C GLU A 305 -8.07 -28.31 -2.72
N ALA A 306 -8.10 -27.37 -1.76
CA ALA A 306 -8.26 -25.93 -1.97
C ALA A 306 -7.44 -25.35 -3.13
N MET A 307 -6.14 -25.68 -3.21
CA MET A 307 -5.27 -25.21 -4.31
C MET A 307 -5.72 -25.78 -5.67
N LYS A 308 -5.97 -27.08 -5.74
CA LYS A 308 -6.45 -27.76 -6.96
C LYS A 308 -7.81 -27.22 -7.40
N THR A 309 -8.71 -26.92 -6.46
CA THR A 309 -10.00 -26.29 -6.75
C THR A 309 -9.81 -24.91 -7.36
N ALA A 310 -8.87 -24.10 -6.86
CA ALA A 310 -8.54 -22.80 -7.45
C ALA A 310 -7.96 -22.91 -8.86
N GLU A 311 -7.07 -23.86 -9.12
CA GLU A 311 -6.54 -24.11 -10.47
C GLU A 311 -7.63 -24.56 -11.45
N GLY A 312 -8.54 -25.42 -10.99
CA GLY A 312 -9.73 -25.81 -11.75
C GLY A 312 -10.64 -24.63 -12.05
N PHE A 313 -10.83 -23.73 -11.08
CA PHE A 313 -11.63 -22.52 -11.23
C PHE A 313 -11.05 -21.57 -12.29
N ILE A 314 -9.73 -21.34 -12.29
CA ILE A 314 -9.03 -20.53 -13.32
C ILE A 314 -9.33 -21.06 -14.72
N LYS A 315 -9.21 -22.39 -14.91
CA LYS A 315 -9.51 -23.05 -16.19
C LYS A 315 -10.98 -22.92 -16.58
N GLN A 316 -11.89 -23.14 -15.63
CA GLN A 316 -13.33 -23.02 -15.85
C GLN A 316 -13.74 -21.60 -16.26
N MET A 317 -13.16 -20.59 -15.62
CA MET A 317 -13.45 -19.17 -15.87
C MET A 317 -12.65 -18.59 -17.05
N GLN A 318 -11.76 -19.39 -17.66
CA GLN A 318 -10.88 -18.99 -18.76
C GLN A 318 -9.97 -17.80 -18.40
N TYR A 319 -9.52 -17.74 -17.15
CA TYR A 319 -8.53 -16.75 -16.73
C TYR A 319 -7.12 -17.15 -17.22
N PRO A 320 -6.21 -16.17 -17.39
CA PRO A 320 -4.82 -16.45 -17.70
C PRO A 320 -4.17 -17.44 -16.74
N GLU A 321 -3.28 -18.32 -17.23
CA GLU A 321 -2.64 -19.34 -16.39
C GLU A 321 -1.75 -18.74 -15.29
N ASP A 322 -1.22 -17.54 -15.53
CA ASP A 322 -0.43 -16.71 -14.62
C ASP A 322 -1.25 -16.02 -13.51
N THR A 323 -2.57 -16.28 -13.44
CA THR A 323 -3.43 -15.76 -12.37
C THR A 323 -2.93 -16.23 -10.99
N GLN A 324 -2.72 -15.30 -10.08
CA GLN A 324 -2.23 -15.55 -8.72
C GLN A 324 -3.28 -16.26 -7.88
N ILE A 325 -2.83 -17.21 -7.04
CA ILE A 325 -3.68 -17.94 -6.10
C ILE A 325 -3.16 -17.73 -4.69
N GLN A 326 -4.05 -17.32 -3.78
CA GLN A 326 -3.79 -17.28 -2.34
C GLN A 326 -4.80 -18.15 -1.59
N VAL A 327 -4.34 -19.08 -0.75
CA VAL A 327 -5.21 -19.92 0.09
C VAL A 327 -5.05 -19.51 1.55
N LEU A 328 -6.15 -19.11 2.18
CA LEU A 328 -6.23 -18.49 3.50
C LEU A 328 -6.99 -19.39 4.47
N PRO A 329 -6.45 -19.73 5.65
CA PRO A 329 -7.25 -20.33 6.70
C PRO A 329 -8.10 -19.26 7.41
N GLU A 330 -9.26 -19.66 7.96
CA GLU A 330 -10.04 -18.82 8.86
C GLU A 330 -9.19 -18.32 10.04
N GLY A 331 -9.18 -17.00 10.25
CA GLY A 331 -8.32 -16.30 11.21
C GLY A 331 -6.91 -15.96 10.68
N GLY A 332 -6.53 -16.44 9.50
CA GLY A 332 -5.28 -16.14 8.79
C GLY A 332 -5.48 -15.19 7.60
N GLU A 333 -6.58 -14.43 7.56
CA GLU A 333 -6.90 -13.60 6.41
C GLU A 333 -5.97 -12.39 6.28
N THR A 334 -5.55 -12.10 5.05
CA THR A 334 -4.67 -10.98 4.75
C THR A 334 -5.45 -9.68 4.58
N PRO A 335 -4.83 -8.50 4.77
CA PRO A 335 -5.47 -7.22 4.47
C PRO A 335 -6.01 -7.14 3.04
N MET A 336 -5.32 -7.75 2.07
CA MET A 336 -5.73 -7.81 0.67
C MET A 336 -7.04 -8.59 0.47
N PHE A 337 -7.28 -9.62 1.27
CA PHE A 337 -8.56 -10.33 1.29
C PHE A 337 -9.64 -9.54 2.05
N LYS A 338 -9.30 -9.03 3.24
CA LYS A 338 -10.22 -8.30 4.12
C LYS A 338 -10.80 -7.04 3.46
N GLN A 339 -10.08 -6.42 2.53
CA GLN A 339 -10.54 -5.21 1.84
C GLN A 339 -11.89 -5.41 1.12
N PHE A 340 -12.19 -6.61 0.62
CA PHE A 340 -13.44 -6.86 -0.11
C PHE A 340 -14.69 -6.92 0.78
N PHE A 341 -14.53 -6.77 2.10
CA PHE A 341 -15.61 -6.86 3.07
C PHE A 341 -15.93 -5.48 3.66
N LEU A 342 -17.23 -5.20 3.85
CA LEU A 342 -17.72 -3.90 4.33
C LEU A 342 -17.16 -3.54 5.72
N SER A 343 -17.02 -4.55 6.57
CA SER A 343 -16.41 -4.44 7.89
C SER A 343 -15.84 -5.79 8.29
N TRP A 344 -14.62 -5.80 8.81
CA TRP A 344 -13.95 -7.00 9.29
C TRP A 344 -13.64 -6.90 10.79
N ARG A 345 -14.02 -7.92 11.56
CA ARG A 345 -13.72 -8.00 13.00
C ARG A 345 -12.83 -9.18 13.29
N GLU A 346 -11.80 -8.96 14.11
CA GLU A 346 -10.97 -10.05 14.62
C GLU A 346 -11.53 -10.58 15.94
N LYS A 347 -11.56 -11.91 16.07
CA LYS A 347 -12.16 -12.63 17.21
C LYS A 347 -11.50 -12.28 18.56
N ASP A 348 -10.22 -11.90 18.52
CA ASP A 348 -9.38 -11.59 19.70
C ASP A 348 -9.01 -10.10 19.81
N GLN A 349 -9.71 -9.19 19.10
CA GLN A 349 -9.56 -7.76 19.36
C GLN A 349 -9.92 -7.47 20.83
N SER A 350 -8.92 -7.03 21.58
CA SER A 350 -9.04 -6.79 23.02
C SER A 350 -10.15 -5.79 23.30
N HIS A 351 -10.91 -6.00 24.37
CA HIS A 351 -11.77 -4.95 24.93
C HIS A 351 -10.87 -3.88 25.58
N GLY A 352 -10.52 -2.81 24.85
CA GLY A 352 -9.78 -1.66 25.40
C GLY A 352 -9.03 -0.79 24.37
N PHE A 353 -8.71 0.44 24.79
CA PHE A 353 -8.02 1.47 24.00
C PHE A 353 -6.68 0.97 23.39
N GLY A 354 -6.58 1.03 22.06
CA GLY A 354 -5.34 1.40 21.37
C GLY A 354 -4.33 0.32 21.00
N LYS A 355 -4.70 -0.97 20.89
CA LYS A 355 -3.77 -1.98 20.33
C LYS A 355 -4.40 -2.81 19.23
N VAL A 356 -4.07 -2.47 17.98
CA VAL A 356 -4.32 -3.34 16.82
C VAL A 356 -3.08 -4.17 16.54
N PHE A 357 -3.29 -5.47 16.37
CA PHE A 357 -2.35 -6.37 15.76
C PHE A 357 -2.64 -6.41 14.26
N VAL A 358 -1.83 -5.74 13.44
CA VAL A 358 -1.86 -5.96 12.00
C VAL A 358 -0.97 -7.18 11.74
N THR A 359 -1.59 -8.23 11.19
CA THR A 359 -0.99 -9.55 11.03
C THR A 359 0.21 -9.54 10.06
N GLU A 360 0.27 -8.57 9.14
CA GLU A 360 1.27 -8.57 8.07
C GLU A 360 1.82 -7.18 7.75
N ARG A 361 3.14 -7.14 7.53
CA ARG A 361 3.97 -6.02 7.06
C ARG A 361 3.77 -4.69 7.77
N ILE A 362 4.45 -4.54 8.91
CA ILE A 362 5.45 -3.48 9.05
C ILE A 362 6.55 -3.97 10.00
N ALA A 363 7.83 -3.83 9.67
CA ALA A 363 8.93 -3.89 10.64
C ALA A 363 8.52 -3.11 11.88
N ARG A 364 8.30 -3.82 13.00
CA ARG A 364 7.90 -3.34 14.32
C ARG A 364 7.68 -1.81 14.35
N ILE A 365 6.63 -1.31 13.70
CA ILE A 365 6.30 0.09 13.87
C ILE A 365 5.86 0.14 15.31
N GLN A 366 6.71 0.71 16.14
CA GLN A 366 6.42 0.85 17.55
C GLN A 366 5.18 1.74 17.60
N GLN A 367 4.05 1.18 18.02
CA GLN A 367 2.90 2.00 18.39
C GLN A 367 3.36 2.84 19.58
N VAL A 368 3.48 4.15 19.34
CA VAL A 368 3.87 5.12 20.37
C VAL A 368 2.61 5.87 20.75
N ASP A 369 2.31 5.99 22.04
CA ASP A 369 1.17 6.80 22.48
C ASP A 369 1.37 8.27 22.05
N PHE A 370 0.29 8.93 21.63
CA PHE A 370 0.34 10.34 21.23
C PHE A 370 0.82 11.24 22.38
N ASP A 371 1.88 12.00 22.13
CA ASP A 371 2.41 13.01 23.05
C ASP A 371 2.82 14.24 22.26
N ALA A 372 1.96 15.27 22.27
CA ALA A 372 2.20 16.53 21.56
C ALA A 372 3.56 17.17 21.93
N SER A 373 4.05 16.98 23.16
CA SER A 373 5.35 17.53 23.60
C SER A 373 6.55 16.85 22.93
N LYS A 374 6.37 15.63 22.42
CA LYS A 374 7.41 14.84 21.73
C LYS A 374 7.22 14.81 20.21
N LEU A 375 6.13 15.36 19.69
CA LEU A 375 5.77 15.31 18.28
C LEU A 375 6.89 15.85 17.36
N HIS A 376 7.48 17.00 17.73
CA HIS A 376 8.59 17.60 16.99
C HIS A 376 9.89 16.77 16.98
N LYS A 377 9.99 15.73 17.82
CA LYS A 377 11.16 14.84 17.91
C LYS A 377 10.93 13.49 17.22
N SER A 378 9.72 13.19 16.76
CA SER A 378 9.34 11.87 16.24
C SER A 378 8.49 11.99 14.98
N HIS A 379 9.13 11.78 13.82
CA HIS A 379 8.40 11.71 12.54
C HIS A 379 7.43 10.52 12.51
N HIS A 380 7.78 9.39 13.13
CA HIS A 380 6.87 8.25 13.26
C HIS A 380 5.57 8.60 13.99
N MET A 381 5.65 9.37 15.09
CA MET A 381 4.46 9.84 15.81
C MET A 381 3.64 10.79 14.93
N ALA A 382 4.30 11.69 14.21
CA ALA A 382 3.63 12.59 13.28
C ALA A 382 2.85 11.82 12.19
N ALA A 383 3.47 10.80 11.59
CA ALA A 383 2.85 9.94 10.58
C ALA A 383 1.66 9.14 11.10
N GLN A 384 1.81 8.45 12.24
CA GLN A 384 0.75 7.62 12.83
C GLN A 384 -0.50 8.42 13.23
N TYR A 385 -0.31 9.63 13.76
CA TYR A 385 -1.41 10.47 14.24
C TYR A 385 -1.84 11.54 13.23
N ASN A 386 -1.20 11.59 12.06
CA ASN A 386 -1.43 12.60 11.04
C ASN A 386 -1.37 14.05 11.58
N MET A 387 -0.33 14.33 12.38
CA MET A 387 -0.07 15.62 13.04
C MET A 387 1.35 16.11 12.71
N VAL A 388 1.50 17.18 11.94
CA VAL A 388 2.84 17.72 11.61
C VAL A 388 3.47 18.50 12.78
N ASP A 389 2.63 19.15 13.59
CA ASP A 389 2.96 19.83 14.83
C ASP A 389 1.69 19.93 15.72
N ASP A 390 1.68 20.82 16.71
CA ASP A 390 0.57 21.01 17.65
C ASP A 390 -0.50 22.02 17.18
N GLY A 391 -0.42 22.51 15.94
CA GLY A 391 -1.36 23.49 15.38
C GLY A 391 -1.15 24.94 15.85
N SER A 392 -0.01 25.25 16.50
CA SER A 392 0.26 26.58 17.07
C SER A 392 0.84 27.62 16.11
N GLY A 393 1.15 27.23 14.87
CA GLY A 393 1.71 28.08 13.81
C GLY A 393 0.79 29.19 13.30
N ASP A 394 1.34 30.03 12.43
CA ASP A 394 0.60 31.17 11.86
C ASP A 394 -0.43 30.68 10.84
N THR A 395 -1.66 31.19 10.92
CA THR A 395 -2.80 30.72 10.13
C THR A 395 -3.50 31.89 9.46
N GLN A 396 -3.66 31.78 8.13
CA GLN A 396 -4.43 32.73 7.33
C GLN A 396 -5.52 31.97 6.57
N ILE A 397 -6.76 32.44 6.66
CA ILE A 397 -7.92 31.80 6.03
C ILE A 397 -8.57 32.75 5.05
N TRP A 398 -8.78 32.27 3.82
CA TRP A 398 -9.56 32.93 2.78
C TRP A 398 -10.75 32.09 2.39
N ARG A 399 -11.87 32.75 2.11
CA ARG A 399 -13.00 32.19 1.38
C ARG A 399 -12.77 32.40 -0.12
N VAL A 400 -13.17 31.41 -0.90
CA VAL A 400 -13.13 31.48 -2.36
C VAL A 400 -14.41 32.11 -2.88
N GLU A 401 -14.25 33.14 -3.69
CA GLU A 401 -15.33 33.83 -4.40
C GLU A 401 -14.94 34.00 -5.87
N SER A 402 -15.88 34.44 -6.72
CA SER A 402 -15.62 34.70 -8.15
C SER A 402 -14.52 35.75 -8.38
N SER A 403 -14.27 36.63 -7.40
CA SER A 403 -13.21 37.64 -7.41
C SER A 403 -11.83 37.13 -6.94
N GLY A 404 -11.74 35.87 -6.48
CA GLY A 404 -10.50 35.25 -5.99
C GLY A 404 -10.54 34.88 -4.51
N ARG A 405 -9.44 35.16 -3.80
CA ARG A 405 -9.26 34.85 -2.36
C ARG A 405 -9.71 36.04 -1.50
N VAL A 406 -10.81 35.89 -0.76
CA VAL A 406 -11.34 36.92 0.15
C VAL A 406 -10.99 36.57 1.59
N PRO A 407 -10.26 37.43 2.35
CA PRO A 407 -9.90 37.13 3.73
C PRO A 407 -11.12 36.87 4.62
N VAL A 408 -11.06 35.83 5.43
CA VAL A 408 -12.06 35.55 6.47
C VAL A 408 -11.70 36.35 7.72
N ASP A 409 -12.72 36.83 8.44
CA ASP A 409 -12.53 37.49 9.71
C ASP A 409 -11.95 36.52 10.75
N SER A 410 -10.84 36.92 11.37
CA SER A 410 -10.15 36.16 12.43
C SER A 410 -11.05 35.78 13.60
N GLU A 411 -12.11 36.55 13.90
CA GLU A 411 -13.08 36.20 14.96
C GLU A 411 -13.90 34.96 14.61
N THR A 412 -14.08 34.70 13.31
CA THR A 412 -14.87 33.58 12.77
C THR A 412 -14.02 32.38 12.38
N TYR A 413 -12.70 32.41 12.64
CA TYR A 413 -11.82 31.26 12.38
C TYR A 413 -12.33 30.03 13.15
N GLY A 414 -12.47 28.93 12.41
CA GLY A 414 -13.06 27.69 12.91
C GLY A 414 -14.57 27.58 12.67
N GLN A 415 -15.17 28.44 11.84
CA GLN A 415 -16.57 28.32 11.41
C GLN A 415 -16.67 28.26 9.88
N PHE A 416 -16.91 27.07 9.33
CA PHE A 416 -17.00 26.84 7.89
C PHE A 416 -18.43 26.51 7.46
N TYR A 417 -18.77 26.89 6.24
CA TYR A 417 -20.09 26.69 5.65
C TYR A 417 -19.98 25.79 4.43
N GLY A 418 -20.84 24.78 4.35
CA GLY A 418 -20.81 23.79 3.26
C GLY A 418 -21.17 24.34 1.89
N GLY A 419 -21.66 25.57 1.78
CA GLY A 419 -21.82 26.26 0.49
C GLY A 419 -20.56 26.97 0.01
N ASP A 420 -19.52 27.11 0.83
CA ASP A 420 -18.28 27.81 0.46
C ASP A 420 -17.07 26.87 0.33
N CYS A 421 -16.06 27.32 -0.39
CA CYS A 421 -14.70 26.75 -0.34
C CYS A 421 -13.75 27.69 0.42
N TYR A 422 -12.82 27.13 1.18
CA TYR A 422 -11.84 27.88 1.96
C TYR A 422 -10.42 27.44 1.59
N ILE A 423 -9.50 28.40 1.53
CA ILE A 423 -8.06 28.19 1.40
C ILE A 423 -7.43 28.63 2.72
N ILE A 424 -6.63 27.76 3.33
CA ILE A 424 -6.00 28.02 4.63
C ILE A 424 -4.49 27.84 4.45
N LEU A 425 -3.73 28.91 4.63
CA LEU A 425 -2.28 28.86 4.70
C LEU A 425 -1.88 28.72 6.16
N TYR A 426 -1.17 27.64 6.45
CA TYR A 426 -0.58 27.38 7.75
C TYR A 426 0.94 27.38 7.65
N THR A 427 1.61 28.17 8.49
CA THR A 427 3.07 28.28 8.52
C THR A 427 3.62 27.82 9.86
N TYR A 428 4.46 26.79 9.84
CA TYR A 428 5.12 26.23 11.01
C TYR A 428 6.65 26.16 10.79
N GLY A 429 7.39 26.86 11.64
CA GLY A 429 8.83 27.07 11.41
C GLY A 429 9.09 27.73 10.05
N LYS A 430 9.80 27.04 9.16
CA LYS A 430 10.07 27.48 7.77
C LYS A 430 9.21 26.76 6.72
N LYS A 431 8.28 25.90 7.16
CA LYS A 431 7.45 25.05 6.29
C LYS A 431 6.02 25.58 6.23
N GLN A 432 5.33 25.25 5.14
CA GLN A 432 4.00 25.76 4.84
C GLN A 432 3.08 24.63 4.38
N ILE A 433 1.83 24.67 4.81
CA ILE A 433 0.74 23.80 4.35
C ILE A 433 -0.39 24.69 3.84
N ILE A 434 -0.94 24.35 2.68
CA ILE A 434 -2.14 24.96 2.12
C ILE A 434 -3.28 23.94 2.17
N TYR A 435 -4.26 24.14 3.05
CA TYR A 435 -5.49 23.37 3.01
C TYR A 435 -6.47 24.00 2.02
N THR A 436 -7.04 23.19 1.15
CA THR A 436 -8.19 23.54 0.29
C THR A 436 -9.40 22.79 0.83
N TRP A 437 -10.19 23.44 1.66
CA TRP A 437 -11.42 22.87 2.21
C TRP A 437 -12.59 23.14 1.27
N GLN A 438 -13.32 22.10 0.88
CA GLN A 438 -14.40 22.16 -0.10
C GLN A 438 -15.73 21.74 0.53
N GLY A 439 -16.67 22.69 0.54
CA GLY A 439 -18.03 22.48 1.01
C GLY A 439 -18.81 21.49 0.14
N ALA A 440 -19.66 20.68 0.76
CA ALA A 440 -20.46 19.66 0.08
C ALA A 440 -21.58 20.23 -0.80
N SER A 441 -21.94 21.49 -0.57
CA SER A 441 -22.98 22.25 -1.27
C SER A 441 -22.39 23.42 -2.07
N SER A 442 -21.06 23.51 -2.20
CA SER A 442 -20.39 24.50 -3.05
C SER A 442 -20.64 24.23 -4.53
N THR A 443 -20.64 25.29 -5.32
CA THR A 443 -20.85 25.21 -6.76
C THR A 443 -19.60 24.68 -7.48
N LEU A 444 -19.79 24.11 -8.67
CA LEU A 444 -18.69 23.50 -9.43
C LEU A 444 -17.61 24.52 -9.84
N ASP A 445 -18.01 25.75 -10.14
CA ASP A 445 -17.11 26.86 -10.43
C ASP A 445 -16.25 27.23 -9.21
N GLU A 446 -16.82 27.26 -8.00
CA GLU A 446 -16.06 27.50 -6.76
C GLU A 446 -15.13 26.34 -6.39
N LEU A 447 -15.57 25.10 -6.62
CA LEU A 447 -14.71 23.91 -6.47
C LEU A 447 -13.52 23.94 -7.44
N THR A 448 -13.75 24.41 -8.66
CA THR A 448 -12.69 24.60 -9.67
C THR A 448 -11.77 25.75 -9.30
N ALA A 449 -12.34 26.89 -8.92
CA ALA A 449 -11.60 28.10 -8.55
C ALA A 449 -10.74 27.87 -7.31
N SER A 450 -11.23 27.15 -6.30
CA SER A 450 -10.45 26.81 -5.10
C SER A 450 -9.21 25.98 -5.43
N ALA A 451 -9.32 25.01 -6.33
CA ALA A 451 -8.16 24.23 -6.78
C ALA A 451 -7.14 25.10 -7.54
N PHE A 452 -7.61 25.99 -8.42
CA PHE A 452 -6.74 26.91 -9.16
C PHE A 452 -6.01 27.90 -8.23
N LEU A 453 -6.74 28.56 -7.34
CA LEU A 453 -6.21 29.54 -6.40
C LEU A 453 -5.23 28.93 -5.39
N THR A 454 -5.39 27.65 -5.03
CA THR A 454 -4.42 26.92 -4.21
C THR A 454 -3.09 26.74 -4.93
N VAL A 455 -3.13 26.37 -6.22
CA VAL A 455 -1.90 26.23 -7.03
C VAL A 455 -1.24 27.59 -7.26
N GLU A 456 -2.03 28.64 -7.47
CA GLU A 456 -1.54 30.02 -7.59
C GLU A 456 -0.84 30.48 -6.30
N LEU A 457 -1.46 30.24 -5.13
CA LEU A 457 -0.85 30.55 -3.83
C LEU A 457 0.44 29.78 -3.63
N ASP A 458 0.48 28.48 -3.89
CA ASP A 458 1.71 27.69 -3.77
C ASP A 458 2.83 28.24 -4.67
N ARG A 459 2.52 28.56 -5.94
CA ARG A 459 3.50 29.18 -6.85
C ARG A 459 4.03 30.50 -6.30
N SER A 460 3.17 31.34 -5.72
CA SER A 460 3.58 32.61 -5.11
C SER A 460 4.49 32.43 -3.87
N LEU A 461 4.42 31.26 -3.23
CA LEU A 461 5.26 30.86 -2.09
C LEU A 461 6.51 30.06 -2.52
N GLY A 462 6.81 29.99 -3.82
CA GLY A 462 7.97 29.27 -4.35
C GLY A 462 7.72 27.80 -4.72
N GLY A 463 6.45 27.34 -4.71
CA GLY A 463 6.04 26.01 -5.20
C GLY A 463 6.29 24.84 -4.25
N ASN A 464 6.69 25.12 -3.01
CA ASN A 464 7.17 24.14 -2.05
C ASN A 464 6.16 23.80 -0.94
N ALA A 465 4.99 24.45 -0.92
CA ALA A 465 4.01 24.22 0.13
C ALA A 465 3.34 22.84 -0.05
N VAL A 466 3.11 22.14 1.06
CA VAL A 466 2.30 20.92 1.05
C VAL A 466 0.85 21.30 0.79
N GLN A 467 0.21 20.72 -0.23
CA GLN A 467 -1.18 21.04 -0.55
C GLN A 467 -2.09 19.92 -0.07
N VAL A 468 -3.10 20.23 0.74
CA VAL A 468 -4.02 19.25 1.29
C VAL A 468 -5.44 19.56 0.81
N ARG A 469 -6.02 18.69 -0.01
CA ARG A 469 -7.42 18.84 -0.42
C ARG A 469 -8.34 18.12 0.55
N VAL A 470 -9.23 18.85 1.20
CA VAL A 470 -10.14 18.37 2.24
C VAL A 470 -11.57 18.54 1.79
N CYS A 471 -12.33 17.45 1.78
CA CYS A 471 -13.77 17.50 1.56
C CYS A 471 -14.50 17.66 2.89
N GLN A 472 -15.61 18.40 2.90
CA GLN A 472 -16.48 18.52 4.07
C GLN A 472 -16.83 17.15 4.67
N GLY A 473 -16.53 17.00 5.96
CA GLY A 473 -16.75 15.79 6.73
C GLY A 473 -15.51 14.88 6.84
N LYS A 474 -14.41 15.21 6.16
CA LYS A 474 -13.15 14.44 6.12
C LYS A 474 -11.94 15.27 6.57
N GLU A 475 -12.15 16.16 7.52
CA GLU A 475 -11.10 17.03 8.04
C GLU A 475 -10.03 16.20 8.77
N PRO A 476 -8.75 16.31 8.39
CA PRO A 476 -7.67 15.57 9.05
C PRO A 476 -7.40 16.12 10.46
N PRO A 477 -6.85 15.30 11.39
CA PRO A 477 -6.57 15.72 12.76
C PRO A 477 -5.79 17.03 12.87
N HIS A 478 -4.74 17.19 12.05
CA HIS A 478 -3.98 18.43 12.04
C HIS A 478 -4.83 19.65 11.70
N LEU A 479 -5.74 19.59 10.71
CA LEU A 479 -6.62 20.72 10.37
C LEU A 479 -7.49 21.16 11.55
N LEU A 480 -7.96 20.20 12.35
CA LEU A 480 -8.78 20.48 13.53
C LEU A 480 -7.96 21.18 14.63
N SER A 481 -6.66 20.89 14.72
CA SER A 481 -5.77 21.44 15.76
C SER A 481 -5.43 22.93 15.58
N LEU A 482 -5.54 23.50 14.37
CA LEU A 482 -5.27 24.93 14.11
C LEU A 482 -6.15 25.85 14.95
N PHE A 483 -7.32 25.37 15.36
CA PHE A 483 -8.29 26.13 16.16
C PHE A 483 -8.08 25.94 17.67
N LYS A 484 -6.97 25.29 18.07
CA LYS A 484 -6.54 25.08 19.46
C LYS A 484 -7.63 24.40 20.28
N SER A 485 -8.13 25.06 21.32
CA SER A 485 -9.19 24.55 22.17
C SER A 485 -10.60 24.75 21.59
N LYS A 486 -10.74 25.46 20.46
CA LYS A 486 -12.02 25.68 19.81
C LYS A 486 -12.27 24.55 18.80
N PRO A 487 -13.44 23.88 18.82
CA PRO A 487 -13.79 22.93 17.78
C PRO A 487 -14.00 23.65 16.43
N LEU A 488 -13.63 22.98 15.34
CA LEU A 488 -14.05 23.40 14.00
C LEU A 488 -15.56 23.13 13.85
N ILE A 489 -16.34 24.19 13.65
CA ILE A 489 -17.79 24.14 13.44
C ILE A 489 -18.03 24.16 11.93
N ILE A 490 -18.79 23.18 11.45
CA ILE A 490 -19.14 23.06 10.04
C ILE A 490 -20.66 23.10 9.90
N TYR A 491 -21.16 24.13 9.24
CA TYR A 491 -22.56 24.23 8.85
C TYR A 491 -22.79 23.45 7.55
N LYS A 492 -23.83 22.60 7.50
CA LYS A 492 -24.11 21.76 6.32
C LYS A 492 -24.27 22.56 5.03
N ASN A 493 -24.94 23.70 5.11
CA ASN A 493 -25.29 24.58 4.00
C ASN A 493 -25.02 26.04 4.40
N GLY A 494 -25.32 26.97 3.48
CA GLY A 494 -25.19 28.41 3.69
C GLY A 494 -23.83 28.93 3.26
N THR A 495 -23.59 30.21 3.52
CA THR A 495 -22.34 30.89 3.19
C THR A 495 -21.98 31.88 4.29
N SER A 496 -20.68 32.12 4.49
CA SER A 496 -20.16 33.19 5.34
C SER A 496 -20.10 34.55 4.64
N ARG A 497 -20.57 34.66 3.39
CA ARG A 497 -20.65 35.93 2.65
C ARG A 497 -21.55 36.94 3.36
N ILE A 498 -21.21 38.22 3.24
CA ILE A 498 -21.99 39.34 3.80
C ILE A 498 -23.41 39.38 3.19
N GLN A 499 -23.56 38.90 1.95
CA GLN A 499 -24.84 38.77 1.26
C GLN A 499 -25.13 37.29 0.99
N GLY A 500 -26.38 36.84 1.21
CA GLY A 500 -26.80 35.47 0.90
C GLY A 500 -26.89 34.51 2.09
N GLN A 501 -26.81 35.00 3.33
CA GLN A 501 -27.11 34.19 4.51
C GLN A 501 -28.59 33.82 4.54
N ALA A 502 -28.91 32.57 4.22
CA ALA A 502 -30.24 32.01 4.45
C ALA A 502 -30.49 31.89 5.96
N PRO A 503 -31.72 32.11 6.43
CA PRO A 503 -32.06 31.87 7.84
C PRO A 503 -31.76 30.40 8.20
N PRO A 504 -31.23 30.13 9.41
CA PRO A 504 -30.95 28.76 9.82
C PRO A 504 -32.25 27.95 9.88
N PRO A 505 -32.22 26.64 9.55
CA PRO A 505 -33.38 25.77 9.71
C PRO A 505 -33.87 25.72 11.16
N ASP A 506 -35.19 25.55 11.34
CA ASP A 506 -35.84 25.47 12.65
C ASP A 506 -35.27 24.35 13.52
N THR A 507 -34.89 23.23 12.91
CA THR A 507 -34.22 22.11 13.58
C THR A 507 -32.87 21.84 12.93
N ARG A 508 -31.82 21.85 13.75
CA ARG A 508 -30.45 21.52 13.35
C ARG A 508 -29.92 20.40 14.23
N LEU A 509 -29.16 19.51 13.62
CA LEU A 509 -28.45 18.43 14.31
C LEU A 509 -26.96 18.57 14.01
N PHE A 510 -26.16 18.75 15.04
CA PHE A 510 -24.70 18.77 14.93
C PHE A 510 -24.11 17.49 15.53
N GLN A 511 -23.11 16.92 14.87
CA GLN A 511 -22.30 15.84 15.40
C GLN A 511 -20.96 16.41 15.86
N VAL A 512 -20.67 16.30 17.15
CA VAL A 512 -19.35 16.62 17.73
C VAL A 512 -18.55 15.34 17.81
N ARG A 513 -17.31 15.41 17.31
CA ARG A 513 -16.40 14.29 17.16
C ARG A 513 -14.97 14.72 17.50
N ARG A 514 -14.24 13.92 18.26
CA ARG A 514 -12.80 14.14 18.55
C ARG A 514 -11.93 13.75 17.35
N ASN A 515 -12.28 12.62 16.72
CA ASN A 515 -11.81 12.08 15.44
C ASN A 515 -13.02 11.38 14.78
N LEU A 516 -12.90 10.79 13.58
CA LEU A 516 -14.02 10.22 12.79
C LEU A 516 -14.93 9.18 13.50
N GLY A 517 -14.68 8.80 14.77
CA GLY A 517 -15.27 7.66 15.46
C GLY A 517 -16.26 7.90 16.60
N THR A 518 -16.66 9.12 17.00
CA THR A 518 -17.57 9.29 18.16
C THR A 518 -18.62 10.40 17.98
N ILE A 519 -19.75 10.28 18.69
CA ILE A 519 -21.00 11.01 18.42
C ILE A 519 -21.50 11.73 19.68
N THR A 520 -21.55 13.05 19.65
CA THR A 520 -22.39 13.87 20.56
C THR A 520 -23.29 14.79 19.74
N ARG A 521 -24.59 14.85 20.06
CA ARG A 521 -25.62 15.52 19.22
C ARG A 521 -26.24 16.75 19.90
N ILE A 522 -26.37 17.88 19.16
CA ILE A 522 -27.03 19.11 19.66
C ILE A 522 -28.20 19.61 18.78
N ARG A 523 -29.31 20.03 19.43
CA ARG A 523 -30.51 20.74 18.85
C ARG A 523 -30.64 22.18 19.40
N SER A 524 -31.44 23.05 18.76
CA SER A 524 -31.97 24.35 19.26
C SER A 524 -33.35 24.58 18.60
N PRO A 525 -34.39 25.23 19.22
CA PRO A 525 -34.40 26.29 20.25
C PRO A 525 -34.57 25.83 21.71
N PHE A 526 -35.07 24.61 21.93
CA PHE A 526 -34.91 23.86 23.17
C PHE A 526 -33.93 22.73 22.90
N GLY A 527 -32.67 22.97 23.24
CA GLY A 527 -31.58 22.11 22.83
C GLY A 527 -31.47 20.84 23.64
N TYR A 528 -31.00 19.78 23.01
CA TYR A 528 -30.58 18.56 23.68
C TYR A 528 -29.06 18.47 23.54
N LEU A 529 -28.36 18.05 24.59
CA LEU A 529 -26.97 17.60 24.52
C LEU A 529 -26.99 16.09 24.74
N TRP A 530 -26.98 15.32 23.65
CA TRP A 530 -27.06 13.86 23.71
C TRP A 530 -25.67 13.25 23.77
N MET A 531 -25.42 12.51 24.86
CA MET A 531 -24.15 11.86 25.17
C MET A 531 -24.24 10.37 24.85
N GLY A 532 -23.52 9.94 23.81
CA GLY A 532 -23.35 8.52 23.50
C GLY A 532 -22.59 7.79 24.61
N LYS A 533 -22.78 6.46 24.73
CA LYS A 533 -22.07 5.64 25.72
C LYS A 533 -20.55 5.68 25.57
N GLY A 534 -20.05 5.81 24.33
CA GLY A 534 -18.62 5.97 24.02
C GLY A 534 -18.11 7.41 23.97
N ALA A 535 -18.92 8.42 24.32
CA ALA A 535 -18.53 9.82 24.22
C ALA A 535 -17.39 10.18 25.20
N SER A 536 -16.40 10.92 24.71
CA SER A 536 -15.24 11.38 25.48
C SER A 536 -15.49 12.73 26.16
N LYS A 537 -14.66 13.07 27.17
CA LYS A 537 -14.72 14.38 27.84
C LYS A 537 -14.39 15.54 26.90
N GLU A 538 -13.57 15.30 25.89
CA GLU A 538 -13.23 16.31 24.87
C GLU A 538 -14.45 16.64 23.98
N GLU A 539 -15.25 15.64 23.64
CA GLU A 539 -16.48 15.84 22.86
C GLU A 539 -17.55 16.57 23.64
N GLU A 540 -17.66 16.28 24.93
CA GLU A 540 -18.53 17.04 25.84
C GLU A 540 -18.14 18.53 25.84
N LYS A 541 -16.85 18.85 26.00
CA LYS A 541 -16.34 20.23 25.95
C LYS A 541 -16.61 20.90 24.60
N GLY A 542 -16.38 20.18 23.49
CA GLY A 542 -16.66 20.70 22.15
C GLY A 542 -18.15 20.99 21.95
N ALA A 543 -19.01 20.15 22.49
CA ALA A 543 -20.45 20.32 22.44
C ALA A 543 -20.93 21.50 23.30
N GLU A 544 -20.37 21.68 24.50
CA GLU A 544 -20.62 22.86 25.34
C GLU A 544 -20.17 24.16 24.66
N TYR A 545 -19.01 24.16 23.99
CA TYR A 545 -18.56 25.30 23.21
C TYR A 545 -19.57 25.66 22.10
N MET A 546 -20.02 24.66 21.34
CA MET A 546 -20.98 24.85 20.26
C MET A 546 -22.33 25.37 20.77
N ARG A 547 -22.79 24.90 21.94
CA ARG A 547 -23.98 25.46 22.60
C ARG A 547 -23.87 26.96 22.84
N ASN A 548 -22.70 27.44 23.28
CA ASN A 548 -22.45 28.86 23.51
C ASN A 548 -22.46 29.65 22.19
N VAL A 549 -21.81 29.12 21.13
CA VAL A 549 -21.81 29.75 19.79
C VAL A 549 -23.22 29.83 19.20
N LEU A 550 -24.03 28.79 19.38
CA LEU A 550 -25.42 28.75 18.90
C LEU A 550 -26.38 29.56 19.78
N ASN A 551 -25.90 30.12 20.90
CA ASN A 551 -26.68 30.85 21.91
C ASN A 551 -27.97 30.10 22.32
N CYS A 552 -27.87 28.80 22.62
CA CYS A 552 -29.02 27.96 22.95
C CYS A 552 -28.98 27.41 24.39
N SER A 553 -30.15 27.23 25.01
CA SER A 553 -30.29 26.47 26.26
C SER A 553 -30.42 24.99 25.92
N SER A 554 -29.68 24.11 26.60
CA SER A 554 -29.66 22.68 26.30
C SER A 554 -29.85 21.78 27.52
N LYS A 555 -30.64 20.72 27.39
CA LYS A 555 -30.79 19.65 28.37
C LYS A 555 -29.88 18.47 28.04
N ARG A 556 -29.01 18.08 28.99
CA ARG A 556 -28.15 16.90 28.86
C ARG A 556 -28.98 15.61 28.94
N ILE A 557 -28.79 14.71 27.99
CA ILE A 557 -29.44 13.39 27.92
C ILE A 557 -28.41 12.32 27.58
N MET A 558 -28.56 11.12 28.16
CA MET A 558 -27.66 9.99 27.94
C MET A 558 -28.28 9.01 26.95
N GLU A 559 -27.45 8.35 26.15
CA GLU A 559 -27.88 7.27 25.25
C GLU A 559 -28.63 6.17 26.02
N GLY A 560 -29.81 5.81 25.51
CA GLY A 560 -30.74 4.87 26.12
C GLY A 560 -31.76 5.49 27.09
N ASN A 561 -31.55 6.74 27.50
CA ASN A 561 -32.46 7.49 28.39
C ASN A 561 -33.04 8.73 27.69
N GLU A 562 -33.26 8.65 26.37
CA GLU A 562 -33.76 9.77 25.60
C GLU A 562 -35.27 9.97 25.81
N PRO A 563 -35.74 11.21 26.03
CA PRO A 563 -37.17 11.50 26.19
C PRO A 563 -37.92 11.38 24.85
N ALA A 564 -39.25 11.21 24.90
CA ALA A 564 -40.07 10.99 23.70
C ALA A 564 -40.03 12.17 22.71
N ASP A 565 -40.01 13.39 23.22
CA ASP A 565 -39.95 14.63 22.43
C ASP A 565 -38.59 14.82 21.73
N PHE A 566 -37.51 14.21 22.25
CA PHE A 566 -36.24 14.12 21.54
C PHE A 566 -36.37 13.26 20.28
N TRP A 567 -37.06 12.12 20.35
CA TRP A 567 -37.27 11.27 19.17
C TRP A 567 -38.26 11.88 18.20
N GLU A 568 -39.34 12.51 18.69
CA GLU A 568 -40.31 13.23 17.86
C GLU A 568 -39.62 14.33 17.02
N ALA A 569 -38.70 15.07 17.62
CA ALA A 569 -37.89 16.07 16.94
C ALA A 569 -37.02 15.53 15.80
N LEU A 570 -36.66 14.24 15.85
CA LEU A 570 -35.87 13.55 14.82
C LEU A 570 -36.74 12.84 13.79
N GLY A 571 -38.08 12.96 13.88
CA GLY A 571 -39.03 12.24 13.03
C GLY A 571 -39.29 10.80 13.49
N GLY A 572 -39.03 10.49 14.76
CA GLY A 572 -39.21 9.18 15.38
C GLY A 572 -37.90 8.46 15.71
N LYS A 573 -38.00 7.38 16.49
CA LYS A 573 -36.85 6.52 16.83
C LYS A 573 -36.61 5.53 15.69
N ALA A 574 -35.41 5.57 15.12
CA ALA A 574 -34.93 4.61 14.12
C ALA A 574 -33.66 3.89 14.61
N ALA A 575 -33.23 2.85 13.91
CA ALA A 575 -31.93 2.25 14.14
C ALA A 575 -30.80 3.26 13.87
N TYR A 576 -29.78 3.27 14.72
CA TYR A 576 -28.60 4.13 14.58
C TYR A 576 -27.33 3.34 14.92
N GLN A 577 -26.17 3.88 14.53
CA GLN A 577 -24.88 3.22 14.69
C GLN A 577 -24.46 3.21 16.17
N THR A 578 -24.30 2.01 16.74
CA THR A 578 -23.89 1.75 18.14
C THR A 578 -22.70 0.79 18.25
N SER A 579 -22.00 0.52 17.13
CA SER A 579 -20.90 -0.44 17.12
C SER A 579 -19.76 -0.06 18.06
N GLN A 580 -19.13 -1.08 18.68
CA GLN A 580 -17.92 -0.95 19.50
C GLN A 580 -16.71 -0.37 18.75
N ILE A 581 -16.78 -0.24 17.41
CA ILE A 581 -15.76 0.48 16.61
C ILE A 581 -15.77 1.97 16.95
N LEU A 582 -16.91 2.51 17.40
CA LEU A 582 -16.99 3.86 17.98
C LEU A 582 -16.20 3.98 19.30
N GLU A 583 -15.74 2.88 19.89
CA GLU A 583 -14.99 2.86 21.15
C GLU A 583 -13.49 2.61 20.95
N ASN A 584 -13.03 2.24 19.73
CA ASN A 584 -11.65 1.83 19.47
C ASN A 584 -11.05 2.48 18.21
N GLU A 585 -9.98 3.28 18.39
CA GLU A 585 -9.11 3.78 17.31
C GLU A 585 -8.32 2.60 16.72
N THR A 586 -8.64 2.16 15.50
CA THR A 586 -7.95 1.02 14.88
C THR A 586 -7.54 1.30 13.44
N MET A 587 -6.23 1.23 13.14
CA MET A 587 -5.71 1.12 11.77
C MET A 587 -5.72 -0.36 11.37
N ALA A 588 -6.74 -0.78 10.63
CA ALA A 588 -6.82 -2.12 10.03
C ALA A 588 -6.13 -2.21 8.66
N HIS A 589 -5.59 -1.10 8.15
CA HIS A 589 -5.11 -0.96 6.79
C HIS A 589 -3.63 -0.54 6.81
N PRO A 590 -2.70 -1.44 6.40
CA PRO A 590 -1.29 -1.08 6.32
C PRO A 590 -1.05 -0.07 5.19
N PRO A 591 -0.06 0.84 5.35
CA PRO A 591 0.35 1.75 4.29
C PRO A 591 0.82 1.00 3.03
N ARG A 592 0.49 1.55 1.86
CA ARG A 592 0.89 1.00 0.54
C ARG A 592 1.50 2.10 -0.31
N LEU A 593 2.63 1.80 -0.95
CA LEU A 593 3.31 2.72 -1.85
C LEU A 593 3.14 2.24 -3.30
N PHE A 594 2.81 3.16 -4.19
CA PHE A 594 2.69 2.90 -5.62
C PHE A 594 3.50 3.93 -6.40
N GLY A 595 4.03 3.52 -7.54
CA GLY A 595 4.64 4.41 -8.49
C GLY A 595 3.73 4.69 -9.68
N CYS A 596 3.64 5.95 -10.08
CA CYS A 596 2.92 6.45 -11.24
C CYS A 596 3.91 6.95 -12.30
N SER A 597 3.80 6.43 -13.51
CA SER A 597 4.71 6.79 -14.61
C SER A 597 4.04 6.64 -15.97
N ASN A 598 4.42 7.47 -16.94
CA ASN A 598 4.04 7.34 -18.35
C ASN A 598 5.19 6.95 -19.30
N LYS A 599 6.38 6.60 -18.76
CA LYS A 599 7.60 6.40 -19.58
C LYS A 599 7.52 5.27 -20.61
N THR A 600 6.65 4.29 -20.41
CA THR A 600 6.35 3.20 -21.37
C THR A 600 5.39 3.64 -22.49
N GLY A 601 5.29 4.95 -22.73
CA GLY A 601 4.29 5.56 -23.62
C GLY A 601 2.85 5.52 -23.10
N LYS A 602 2.58 4.93 -21.93
CA LYS A 602 1.26 4.80 -21.30
C LYS A 602 1.36 5.01 -19.78
N PHE A 603 0.39 5.74 -19.19
CA PHE A 603 0.37 5.98 -17.74
C PHE A 603 -0.04 4.72 -16.95
N ILE A 604 0.89 4.17 -16.16
CA ILE A 604 0.74 2.98 -15.33
C ILE A 604 0.83 3.31 -13.83
N ILE A 605 0.20 2.49 -12.98
CA ILE A 605 0.30 2.55 -11.52
C ILE A 605 0.71 1.17 -11.02
N GLU A 606 1.86 1.06 -10.37
CA GLU A 606 2.44 -0.20 -9.90
C GLU A 606 2.77 -0.12 -8.43
N GLU A 607 2.44 -1.17 -7.66
CA GLU A 607 2.77 -1.23 -6.23
C GLU A 607 4.26 -1.48 -6.01
N VAL A 608 4.85 -0.77 -5.04
CA VAL A 608 6.22 -1.00 -4.57
C VAL A 608 6.16 -2.14 -3.54
N PRO A 609 6.83 -3.28 -3.79
CA PRO A 609 6.73 -4.45 -2.92
C PRO A 609 7.57 -4.32 -1.64
N GLY A 610 7.02 -4.86 -0.54
CA GLY A 610 7.71 -4.99 0.74
C GLY A 610 7.81 -3.70 1.56
N GLU A 611 8.76 -3.67 2.48
CA GLU A 611 9.03 -2.46 3.29
C GLU A 611 9.65 -1.39 2.40
N PHE A 612 8.92 -0.31 2.15
CA PHE A 612 9.40 0.77 1.31
C PHE A 612 10.31 1.72 2.10
N THR A 613 11.35 2.18 1.43
CA THR A 613 12.40 3.06 1.94
C THR A 613 12.47 4.32 1.10
N GLN A 614 13.27 5.30 1.55
CA GLN A 614 13.47 6.54 0.79
C GLN A 614 14.04 6.27 -0.62
N ASP A 615 14.84 5.21 -0.78
CA ASP A 615 15.41 4.80 -2.08
C ASP A 615 14.35 4.34 -3.10
N ASP A 616 13.15 3.99 -2.65
CA ASP A 616 12.04 3.58 -3.53
C ASP A 616 11.28 4.79 -4.13
N LEU A 617 11.59 6.02 -3.69
CA LEU A 617 11.05 7.26 -4.24
C LEU A 617 11.87 7.71 -5.45
N ALA A 618 11.41 7.36 -6.65
CA ALA A 618 12.10 7.73 -7.88
C ALA A 618 11.93 9.23 -8.18
N GLU A 619 13.04 9.99 -8.22
CA GLU A 619 13.05 11.45 -8.45
C GLU A 619 12.40 11.88 -9.76
N ASP A 620 12.33 10.96 -10.72
CA ASP A 620 11.80 11.15 -12.06
C ASP A 620 10.37 10.63 -12.24
N ASP A 621 9.67 10.31 -11.14
CA ASP A 621 8.30 9.78 -11.10
C ASP A 621 7.40 10.52 -10.08
N VAL A 622 6.10 10.21 -10.13
CA VAL A 622 5.14 10.55 -9.06
C VAL A 622 4.81 9.28 -8.27
N MET A 623 4.77 9.37 -6.95
CA MET A 623 4.49 8.23 -6.06
C MET A 623 3.18 8.45 -5.30
N LEU A 624 2.36 7.40 -5.14
CA LEU A 624 1.17 7.41 -4.30
C LEU A 624 1.44 6.62 -3.01
N LEU A 625 1.36 7.27 -1.86
CA LEU A 625 1.42 6.60 -0.56
C LEU A 625 0.02 6.63 0.07
N ASP A 626 -0.65 5.49 0.07
CA ASP A 626 -1.97 5.29 0.66
C ASP A 626 -1.82 4.78 2.10
N VAL A 627 -2.23 5.62 3.05
CA VAL A 627 -2.19 5.31 4.50
C VAL A 627 -3.59 5.14 5.08
N TRP A 628 -4.56 4.85 4.21
CA TRP A 628 -5.99 4.69 4.49
C TRP A 628 -6.74 5.99 4.82
N ASP A 629 -6.29 6.74 5.83
CA ASP A 629 -6.94 7.99 6.24
C ASP A 629 -6.78 9.10 5.19
N GLN A 630 -5.69 9.05 4.42
CA GLN A 630 -5.40 9.93 3.30
C GLN A 630 -4.50 9.25 2.26
N VAL A 631 -4.46 9.82 1.05
CA VAL A 631 -3.54 9.39 -0.02
C VAL A 631 -2.57 10.52 -0.31
N PHE A 632 -1.29 10.29 -0.08
CA PHE A 632 -0.22 11.21 -0.47
C PHE A 632 0.13 11.04 -1.94
N VAL A 633 0.37 12.14 -2.64
CA VAL A 633 0.91 12.23 -3.99
C VAL A 633 2.26 12.93 -3.89
N TRP A 634 3.33 12.16 -3.84
CA TRP A 634 4.70 12.67 -3.79
C TRP A 634 5.22 12.90 -5.21
N ILE A 635 5.67 14.12 -5.50
CA ILE A 635 6.14 14.53 -6.84
C ILE A 635 7.66 14.61 -6.81
N GLY A 636 8.31 13.74 -7.60
CA GLY A 636 9.73 13.79 -7.85
C GLY A 636 10.15 15.06 -8.59
N LYS A 637 11.36 15.55 -8.30
CA LYS A 637 11.90 16.78 -8.87
C LYS A 637 12.00 16.74 -10.39
N ASP A 638 12.35 15.58 -10.95
CA ASP A 638 12.58 15.31 -12.36
C ASP A 638 11.32 14.72 -13.05
N ALA A 639 10.21 14.51 -12.32
CA ALA A 639 8.95 13.99 -12.89
C ALA A 639 8.37 14.92 -13.95
N ASN A 640 7.82 14.37 -15.04
CA ASN A 640 7.37 15.19 -16.17
C ASN A 640 5.99 15.85 -15.94
N GLU A 641 5.63 16.86 -16.74
CA GLU A 641 4.38 17.61 -16.54
C GLU A 641 3.11 16.76 -16.72
N GLU A 642 3.16 15.78 -17.63
CA GLU A 642 2.04 14.87 -17.86
C GLU A 642 1.82 13.97 -16.64
N GLU A 643 2.89 13.41 -16.07
CA GLU A 643 2.85 12.63 -14.83
C GLU A 643 2.30 13.47 -13.66
N ARG A 644 2.80 14.71 -13.47
CA ARG A 644 2.32 15.61 -12.42
C ARG A 644 0.81 15.89 -12.53
N THR A 645 0.33 16.13 -13.75
CA THR A 645 -1.07 16.48 -14.01
C THR A 645 -1.98 15.27 -13.90
N GLN A 646 -1.59 14.14 -14.50
CA GLN A 646 -2.39 12.92 -14.51
C GLN A 646 -2.45 12.26 -13.14
N SER A 647 -1.37 12.33 -12.34
CA SER A 647 -1.30 11.65 -11.05
C SER A 647 -2.35 12.13 -10.04
N LEU A 648 -2.73 13.41 -10.06
CA LEU A 648 -3.83 13.91 -9.20
C LEU A 648 -5.19 13.34 -9.61
N LYS A 649 -5.46 13.25 -10.91
CA LYS A 649 -6.68 12.60 -11.43
C LYS A 649 -6.68 11.12 -11.09
N LYS A 650 -5.52 10.48 -11.21
CA LYS A 650 -5.31 9.04 -10.97
C LYS A 650 -5.36 8.69 -9.49
N ALA A 651 -4.92 9.55 -8.58
CA ALA A 651 -5.10 9.38 -7.14
C ALA A 651 -6.60 9.40 -6.75
N LYS A 652 -7.39 10.32 -7.32
CA LYS A 652 -8.85 10.32 -7.13
C LYS A 652 -9.48 9.05 -7.71
N GLN A 653 -9.08 8.68 -8.91
CA GLN A 653 -9.55 7.46 -9.55
C GLN A 653 -9.18 6.22 -8.73
N TYR A 654 -7.96 6.14 -8.19
CA TYR A 654 -7.50 5.08 -7.30
C TYR A 654 -8.46 4.93 -6.11
N ILE A 655 -8.75 6.02 -5.40
CA ILE A 655 -9.73 6.05 -4.29
C ILE A 655 -11.11 5.59 -4.76
N GLU A 656 -11.59 6.07 -5.91
CA GLU A 656 -12.90 5.73 -6.46
C GLU A 656 -13.01 4.27 -6.93
N THR A 657 -11.88 3.64 -7.27
CA THR A 657 -11.76 2.26 -7.77
C THR A 657 -11.30 1.26 -6.73
N ASP A 658 -11.04 1.72 -5.50
CA ASP A 658 -10.60 0.87 -4.41
C ASP A 658 -11.65 -0.24 -4.14
N PRO A 659 -11.26 -1.52 -4.15
CA PRO A 659 -12.17 -2.65 -3.93
C PRO A 659 -12.86 -2.60 -2.56
N SER A 660 -12.30 -1.87 -1.59
CA SER A 660 -12.90 -1.71 -0.27
C SER A 660 -14.09 -0.77 -0.23
N ASN A 661 -14.45 -0.16 -1.37
CA ASN A 661 -15.50 0.85 -1.46
C ASN A 661 -15.32 1.96 -0.41
N ARG A 662 -14.05 2.37 -0.19
CA ARG A 662 -13.70 3.43 0.75
C ARG A 662 -14.38 4.75 0.39
N ASP A 663 -14.38 5.67 1.34
CA ASP A 663 -15.02 6.95 1.12
C ASP A 663 -14.34 7.75 -0.01
N LYS A 664 -15.10 8.08 -1.05
CA LYS A 664 -14.64 8.85 -2.22
C LYS A 664 -14.15 10.26 -1.85
N LYS A 665 -14.47 10.73 -0.64
CA LYS A 665 -14.02 12.02 -0.09
C LYS A 665 -12.69 11.94 0.67
N THR A 666 -12.01 10.79 0.66
CA THR A 666 -10.69 10.61 1.29
C THR A 666 -9.74 11.75 0.88
N PRO A 667 -9.10 12.44 1.84
CA PRO A 667 -8.17 13.53 1.54
C PRO A 667 -7.00 13.11 0.65
N VAL A 668 -6.61 14.03 -0.24
CA VAL A 668 -5.43 13.87 -1.11
C VAL A 668 -4.40 14.93 -0.72
N VAL A 669 -3.19 14.49 -0.39
CA VAL A 669 -2.09 15.34 0.09
C VAL A 669 -0.97 15.37 -0.94
N VAL A 670 -0.69 16.53 -1.54
CA VAL A 670 0.39 16.70 -2.52
C VAL A 670 1.66 17.14 -1.82
N VAL A 671 2.72 16.36 -2.00
CA VAL A 671 4.05 16.57 -1.41
C VAL A 671 5.08 16.68 -2.53
N LYS A 672 6.12 17.52 -2.36
CA LYS A 672 7.21 17.65 -3.32
C LYS A 672 8.51 17.14 -2.73
N GLN A 673 9.37 16.58 -3.57
CA GLN A 673 10.70 16.12 -3.19
C GLN A 673 11.48 17.21 -2.42
N GLY A 674 12.09 16.82 -1.30
CA GLY A 674 12.88 17.68 -0.41
C GLY A 674 12.05 18.57 0.52
N HIS A 675 10.73 18.57 0.39
CA HIS A 675 9.81 19.37 1.19
C HIS A 675 8.76 18.49 1.89
N GLU A 676 9.12 17.24 2.17
CA GLU A 676 8.24 16.28 2.78
C GLU A 676 7.89 16.66 4.24
N PRO A 677 6.60 16.55 4.64
CA PRO A 677 6.21 16.77 6.02
C PRO A 677 6.58 15.55 6.91
N PRO A 678 6.70 15.73 8.23
CA PRO A 678 6.88 14.63 9.17
C PRO A 678 5.80 13.54 9.06
N THR A 679 4.57 13.92 8.71
CA THR A 679 3.44 13.01 8.47
C THR A 679 3.62 12.07 7.27
N PHE A 680 4.51 12.41 6.35
CA PHE A 680 4.90 11.57 5.21
C PHE A 680 6.17 10.77 5.54
N THR A 681 7.24 11.47 5.92
CA THR A 681 8.57 10.85 6.15
C THR A 681 8.56 9.83 7.29
N GLY A 682 7.66 9.95 8.27
CA GLY A 682 7.51 8.99 9.35
C GLY A 682 6.99 7.61 8.94
N TRP A 683 6.54 7.42 7.69
CA TRP A 683 6.23 6.10 7.15
C TRP A 683 7.45 5.35 6.62
N PHE A 684 8.58 6.04 6.46
CA PHE A 684 9.84 5.48 5.98
C PHE A 684 10.80 5.28 7.15
N LEU A 685 11.38 4.09 7.28
CA LEU A 685 12.38 3.82 8.29
C LEU A 685 13.70 4.52 7.92
N ALA A 686 14.31 5.19 8.90
CA ALA A 686 15.62 5.85 8.77
C ALA A 686 15.72 6.89 7.62
N TRP A 687 14.69 7.72 7.47
CA TRP A 687 14.70 8.84 6.52
C TRP A 687 15.92 9.75 6.72
N ASP A 688 16.68 10.00 5.65
CA ASP A 688 17.82 10.90 5.62
C ASP A 688 17.46 12.20 4.86
N PRO A 689 17.35 13.34 5.55
CA PRO A 689 17.10 14.63 4.91
C PRO A 689 18.16 15.04 3.87
N SER A 690 19.38 14.49 3.95
CA SER A 690 20.49 14.77 3.05
C SER A 690 20.65 13.76 1.91
N HIS A 691 19.75 12.78 1.82
CA HIS A 691 19.81 11.69 0.84
C HIS A 691 20.01 12.22 -0.59
N TRP A 692 19.18 13.20 -1.00
CA TRP A 692 19.20 13.80 -2.33
C TRP A 692 20.49 14.61 -2.62
N ASP A 693 21.13 15.15 -1.59
CA ASP A 693 22.42 15.84 -1.71
C ASP A 693 23.59 14.85 -1.87
N SER A 694 23.48 13.67 -1.25
CA SER A 694 24.50 12.62 -1.28
C SER A 694 24.54 11.87 -2.61
N VAL A 695 23.38 11.60 -3.23
CA VAL A 695 23.29 10.94 -4.55
C VAL A 695 23.97 11.80 -5.63
N THR A 696 23.74 13.12 -5.56
CA THR A 696 24.38 14.11 -6.44
C THR A 696 25.90 14.17 -6.25
N ARG A 697 26.41 13.94 -5.02
CA ARG A 697 27.86 13.88 -4.73
C ARG A 697 28.49 12.54 -5.12
N SER A 698 27.82 11.42 -4.87
CA SER A 698 28.29 10.07 -5.23
C SER A 698 28.36 9.89 -6.75
N MET A 699 27.39 10.44 -7.50
CA MET A 699 27.46 10.48 -8.97
C MET A 699 28.61 11.36 -9.48
N LYS A 700 28.96 12.44 -8.76
CA LYS A 700 30.14 13.27 -9.11
C LYS A 700 31.47 12.60 -8.77
N SER A 701 31.55 11.80 -7.71
CA SER A 701 32.77 11.05 -7.37
C SER A 701 32.99 9.81 -8.24
N LEU A 702 31.97 9.35 -8.97
CA LEU A 702 32.08 8.29 -9.98
C LEU A 702 32.54 8.81 -11.37
N ASN A 703 32.52 10.14 -11.57
CA ASN A 703 32.99 10.81 -12.78
C ASN A 703 34.42 11.38 -12.65
N LEU A 704 35.23 10.84 -11.72
CA LEU A 704 36.64 11.17 -11.54
C LEU A 704 37.52 9.94 -11.70
#